data_AF-A0A2N7B8U3-F1
#
_entry.id   AF-A0A2N7B8U3-F1
#
_cell.length_a   1.000
_cell.length_b   1.000
_cell.length_c   1.000
_cell.angle_alpha   90.00
_cell.angle_beta   90.00
_cell.angle_gamma   90.00
#
_symmetry.space_group_name_H-M   'P 1'
#
loop_
_entity.id
_entity.type
_entity.pdbx_description
1 polymer ?
#
loop_
_entity_poly.entity_id
_entity_poly.type
_entity_poly.pdbx_seq_one_letter_code
_entity_poly.pdbx_strand_id
1 'polypeptide(L)'
;MNPNCSDMYKSLRWIAFLSCFLDFTAYAQQSTDPVLMTIGPKKVTVSEFMYHYKKNPVGADSLNENASLREYLPLFINYKLKVLAGESLGLDTTEAFREELAGYRKVSAQSFITDKNVTEALVKEAYERMKEEINASHILLEVASNASPDDTLRVYNQAISIRERILKGESFEELAKQFSKDPYAARNGGTLGWFTGLQMVYPFETAAYQTKKGDISMPVRTKFGYHLIRVNDRRTSQGNVQVAHLFVRVDPNATDSEKMTAKTKIEEAYGELQRGVPFEAVVKQFSEDASTKSAGGVMQPFGTGKMLPPFEEAAFALKKENAYSAPFQTQYGWHILKLVKRIPLLDYAEVGGYLRTKVQSDDRSNVSKSAVLRRVKQENKYEENKTAVAAALEKANPLLKDGKWQAPADANLNGQLLFRIGSQVYRVSDFYSYVQQTQRPQAGASPQSLMQSLLNAFIEEKNLEYEEQHLEAKNEDFRDLIQEYHDGMLLFQMLDEKVQGRSLTDTTGQRQFYEQNRNKYQLPPRVKATVLDAASRPILDLALKSLAKKPYALSRKVTDLTFPKGQTKLTEGQREQLFDLIVILTKNYDYQVEISGHADASEADSCSAGRLRSVVNELVKRGNISPTRIVEVDESKFKPVSTTNRDKNRRVSFALFTNAPIDVVRQFNTQKADNLIYQEGFFQKGENKFVDAVSWKVGKQTVEKSGRVVQIDIQAVDNARTKTLNEARGQVINDYQVYLEKDWVESLKKQFPVQVNENELKKLK
;
A
#
# COMPACT_ATOMS: atom_id res chain seq x y z
N MET A 1 -5.19 -66.80 41.60
CA MET A 1 -5.38 -67.38 42.94
C MET A 1 -6.46 -66.57 43.63
N ASN A 2 -7.55 -67.25 43.92
CA ASN A 2 -8.78 -66.83 44.62
C ASN A 2 -8.51 -66.79 46.15
N PRO A 3 -9.48 -66.54 47.08
CA PRO A 3 -10.78 -65.82 47.00
C PRO A 3 -11.20 -65.13 48.34
N ASN A 4 -12.50 -64.78 48.43
CA ASN A 4 -13.42 -64.77 49.60
C ASN A 4 -13.72 -63.42 50.26
N CYS A 5 -14.94 -63.08 50.71
CA CYS A 5 -16.21 -63.79 50.91
C CYS A 5 -17.30 -62.70 51.17
N SER A 6 -18.45 -62.69 50.49
CA SER A 6 -19.78 -63.21 50.91
C SER A 6 -20.64 -62.33 51.84
N ASP A 7 -21.89 -62.12 51.38
CA ASP A 7 -23.19 -61.98 52.08
C ASP A 7 -23.52 -60.70 52.88
N MET A 8 -24.53 -59.88 52.51
CA MET A 8 -25.99 -60.07 52.37
C MET A 8 -26.76 -59.89 53.70
N TYR A 9 -27.66 -58.88 53.80
CA TYR A 9 -28.89 -58.96 54.61
C TYR A 9 -29.93 -57.81 54.39
N LYS A 10 -31.20 -58.23 54.13
CA LYS A 10 -32.52 -57.76 54.63
C LYS A 10 -32.97 -56.28 54.45
N SER A 11 -34.24 -55.86 54.33
CA SER A 11 -35.59 -56.40 53.99
C SER A 11 -36.64 -55.29 54.24
N LEU A 12 -37.82 -55.35 53.58
CA LEU A 12 -39.16 -54.73 53.87
C LEU A 12 -39.64 -53.40 53.20
N ARG A 13 -40.76 -53.56 52.45
CA ARG A 13 -41.99 -52.74 52.22
C ARG A 13 -41.98 -51.20 52.45
N TRP A 14 -42.48 -50.43 51.47
CA TRP A 14 -43.69 -49.55 51.49
C TRP A 14 -43.71 -48.58 50.27
N ILE A 15 -44.91 -48.06 49.98
CA ILE A 15 -45.38 -47.20 48.88
C ILE A 15 -44.66 -45.83 48.83
N ALA A 16 -44.32 -45.31 47.63
CA ALA A 16 -44.46 -43.90 47.19
C ALA A 16 -43.51 -43.52 46.03
N PHE A 17 -44.00 -42.61 45.18
CA PHE A 17 -43.28 -41.67 44.31
C PHE A 17 -41.78 -41.47 44.63
N LEU A 18 -40.91 -41.62 43.63
CA LEU A 18 -39.94 -40.57 43.30
C LEU A 18 -39.38 -40.75 41.88
N SER A 19 -39.41 -39.64 41.15
CA SER A 19 -38.81 -39.43 39.85
C SER A 19 -37.34 -39.86 39.78
N CYS A 20 -37.00 -40.66 38.77
CA CYS A 20 -35.66 -40.68 38.20
C CYS A 20 -35.39 -39.34 37.47
N PHE A 21 -35.07 -38.30 38.22
CA PHE A 21 -34.23 -37.21 37.73
C PHE A 21 -32.88 -37.37 38.43
N LEU A 22 -31.96 -38.02 37.74
CA LEU A 22 -30.54 -37.80 37.97
C LEU A 22 -30.29 -36.35 37.54
N ASP A 23 -30.25 -35.44 38.51
CA ASP A 23 -29.57 -34.17 38.37
C ASP A 23 -28.10 -34.47 38.11
N PHE A 24 -27.75 -34.61 36.83
CA PHE A 24 -26.43 -34.26 36.36
C PHE A 24 -26.31 -32.75 36.55
N THR A 25 -25.92 -32.35 37.76
CA THR A 25 -25.26 -31.07 37.98
C THR A 25 -23.96 -31.13 37.18
N ALA A 26 -24.05 -30.71 35.92
CA ALA A 26 -22.89 -30.32 35.16
C ALA A 26 -22.26 -29.15 35.94
N TYR A 27 -21.24 -29.47 36.73
CA TYR A 27 -20.24 -28.49 37.13
C TYR A 27 -19.62 -27.95 35.83
N ALA A 28 -20.22 -26.88 35.30
CA ALA A 28 -19.48 -25.93 34.50
C ALA A 28 -18.42 -25.35 35.45
N GLN A 29 -17.23 -25.95 35.48
CA GLN A 29 -16.06 -25.34 36.09
C GLN A 29 -15.72 -24.11 35.24
N GLN A 30 -16.38 -23.00 35.57
CA GLN A 30 -15.96 -21.68 35.17
C GLN A 30 -14.63 -21.46 35.90
N SER A 31 -13.52 -21.71 35.20
CA SER A 31 -12.19 -21.33 35.64
C SER A 31 -12.22 -19.81 35.90
N THR A 32 -12.38 -19.40 37.15
CA THR A 32 -12.37 -18.00 37.54
C THR A 32 -10.96 -17.46 37.32
N ASP A 33 -10.78 -16.62 36.30
CA ASP A 33 -9.53 -15.93 36.03
C ASP A 33 -9.06 -15.17 37.28
N PRO A 34 -7.92 -15.54 37.89
CA PRO A 34 -7.51 -15.02 39.18
C PRO A 34 -7.09 -13.55 39.08
N VAL A 35 -7.38 -12.78 40.13
CA VAL A 35 -6.95 -11.37 40.24
C VAL A 35 -5.47 -11.31 40.58
N LEU A 36 -4.67 -10.76 39.66
CA LEU A 36 -3.23 -10.57 39.82
C LEU A 36 -2.92 -9.34 40.68
N MET A 37 -3.62 -8.23 40.45
CA MET A 37 -3.41 -6.98 41.20
C MET A 37 -4.67 -6.12 41.25
N THR A 38 -4.71 -5.19 42.20
CA THR A 38 -5.69 -4.11 42.27
C THR A 38 -4.99 -2.77 42.11
N ILE A 39 -5.63 -1.84 41.38
CA ILE A 39 -5.16 -0.48 41.17
C ILE A 39 -6.34 0.44 41.48
N GLY A 40 -6.35 1.04 42.67
CA GLY A 40 -7.52 1.74 43.18
C GLY A 40 -8.75 0.82 43.22
N PRO A 41 -9.88 1.19 42.59
CA PRO A 41 -11.08 0.33 42.55
C PRO A 41 -11.02 -0.77 41.48
N LYS A 42 -10.06 -0.72 40.54
CA LYS A 42 -9.98 -1.67 39.42
C LYS A 42 -9.22 -2.94 39.82
N LYS A 43 -9.71 -4.08 39.35
CA LYS A 43 -9.06 -5.39 39.46
C LYS A 43 -8.46 -5.73 38.11
N VAL A 44 -7.21 -6.17 38.09
CA VAL A 44 -6.50 -6.68 36.91
C VAL A 44 -6.31 -8.17 37.09
N THR A 45 -6.74 -8.95 36.10
CA THR A 45 -6.62 -10.41 36.13
C THR A 45 -5.31 -10.92 35.56
N VAL A 46 -5.03 -12.20 35.76
CA VAL A 46 -3.85 -12.85 35.18
C VAL A 46 -3.93 -12.87 33.66
N SER A 47 -5.09 -13.19 33.07
CA SER A 47 -5.23 -13.25 31.61
C SER A 47 -4.93 -11.90 30.95
N GLU A 48 -5.47 -10.80 31.50
CA GLU A 48 -5.26 -9.45 31.03
C GLU A 48 -3.76 -9.09 31.04
N PHE A 49 -3.08 -9.31 32.17
CA PHE A 49 -1.64 -9.02 32.27
C PHE A 49 -0.82 -9.83 31.25
N MET A 50 -1.13 -11.11 31.11
CA MET A 50 -0.40 -12.00 30.20
C MET A 50 -0.67 -11.67 28.72
N TYR A 51 -1.87 -11.19 28.37
CA TYR A 51 -2.18 -10.70 27.03
C TYR A 51 -1.23 -9.56 26.62
N HIS A 52 -1.10 -8.54 27.48
CA HIS A 52 -0.22 -7.40 27.22
C HIS A 52 1.27 -7.78 27.23
N TYR A 53 1.70 -8.65 28.14
CA TYR A 53 3.09 -9.12 28.21
C TYR A 53 3.51 -9.87 26.94
N LYS A 54 2.69 -10.79 26.42
CA LYS A 54 3.00 -11.57 25.22
C LYS A 54 3.16 -10.72 23.97
N LYS A 55 2.42 -9.60 23.88
CA LYS A 55 2.52 -8.65 22.76
C LYS A 55 3.79 -7.80 22.82
N ASN A 56 4.24 -7.44 24.02
CA ASN A 56 5.36 -6.53 24.23
C ASN A 56 6.34 -7.09 25.28
N PRO A 57 7.03 -8.21 24.99
CA PRO A 57 8.00 -8.77 25.93
C PRO A 57 9.18 -7.81 26.10
N VAL A 58 9.45 -7.43 27.35
CA VAL A 58 10.66 -6.67 27.69
C VAL A 58 11.85 -7.61 27.64
N GLY A 59 12.87 -7.26 26.84
CA GLY A 59 14.09 -8.05 26.73
C GLY A 59 13.86 -9.41 26.09
N ALA A 60 13.32 -9.45 24.86
CA ALA A 60 13.08 -10.69 24.09
C ALA A 60 14.33 -11.58 23.89
N ASP A 61 15.53 -11.09 24.20
CA ASP A 61 16.81 -11.83 24.23
C ASP A 61 17.16 -12.41 25.63
N SER A 62 16.30 -12.26 26.64
CA SER A 62 16.51 -12.79 27.99
C SER A 62 16.25 -14.29 28.05
N LEU A 63 17.27 -15.08 28.40
CA LEU A 63 17.17 -16.53 28.67
C LEU A 63 16.32 -16.87 29.91
N ASN A 64 15.74 -15.88 30.60
CA ASN A 64 14.96 -16.05 31.82
C ASN A 64 13.62 -15.30 31.74
N GLU A 65 12.56 -16.00 31.34
CA GLU A 65 11.19 -15.48 31.24
C GLU A 65 10.65 -14.92 32.57
N ASN A 66 11.17 -15.42 33.70
CA ASN A 66 10.77 -14.94 35.02
C ASN A 66 11.36 -13.56 35.38
N ALA A 67 12.54 -13.24 34.86
CA ALA A 67 13.14 -11.92 35.06
C ALA A 67 12.42 -10.85 34.23
N SER A 68 12.08 -11.16 32.98
CA SER A 68 11.35 -10.25 32.09
C SER A 68 9.93 -9.94 32.57
N LEU A 69 9.23 -10.89 33.20
CA LEU A 69 7.90 -10.65 33.81
C LEU A 69 7.96 -9.64 34.96
N ARG A 70 8.98 -9.75 35.84
CA ARG A 70 9.15 -8.82 36.98
C ARG A 70 9.59 -7.43 36.54
N GLU A 71 10.36 -7.33 35.47
CA GLU A 71 10.76 -6.05 34.88
C GLU A 71 9.58 -5.38 34.15
N TYR A 72 8.69 -6.16 33.54
CA TYR A 72 7.50 -5.64 32.87
C TYR A 72 6.41 -5.16 33.84
N LEU A 73 6.25 -5.82 34.99
CA LEU A 73 5.17 -5.52 35.95
C LEU A 73 5.11 -4.03 36.36
N PRO A 74 6.20 -3.34 36.75
CA PRO A 74 6.17 -1.90 37.03
C PRO A 74 5.74 -1.03 35.85
N LEU A 75 6.10 -1.41 34.62
CA LEU A 75 5.71 -0.69 33.40
C LEU A 75 4.20 -0.82 33.17
N PHE A 76 3.68 -2.04 33.33
CA PHE A 76 2.25 -2.31 33.22
C PHE A 76 1.43 -1.58 34.30
N ILE A 77 1.91 -1.56 35.55
CA ILE A 77 1.28 -0.79 36.63
C ILE A 77 1.24 0.70 36.28
N ASN A 78 2.37 1.27 35.85
CA ASN A 78 2.43 2.69 35.47
C ASN A 78 1.49 3.00 34.29
N TYR A 79 1.40 2.10 33.32
CA TYR A 79 0.44 2.19 32.21
C TYR A 79 -1.00 2.24 32.73
N LYS A 80 -1.43 1.27 33.53
CA LYS A 80 -2.79 1.20 34.07
C LYS A 80 -3.15 2.37 34.98
N LEU A 81 -2.18 2.89 35.74
CA LEU A 81 -2.38 4.11 36.54
C LEU A 81 -2.74 5.32 35.68
N LYS A 82 -2.06 5.50 34.53
CA LYS A 82 -2.33 6.61 33.60
C LYS A 82 -3.69 6.45 32.91
N VAL A 83 -4.05 5.23 32.53
CA VAL A 83 -5.39 4.91 31.98
C VAL A 83 -6.48 5.25 33.00
N LEU A 84 -6.35 4.77 34.24
CA LEU A 84 -7.30 5.03 35.31
C LEU A 84 -7.44 6.52 35.63
N ALA A 85 -6.36 7.30 35.49
CA ALA A 85 -6.42 8.75 35.62
C ALA A 85 -7.33 9.38 34.54
N GLY A 86 -7.22 8.94 33.29
CA GLY A 86 -8.10 9.37 32.20
C GLY A 86 -9.56 8.98 32.41
N GLU A 87 -9.81 7.73 32.82
CA GLU A 87 -11.17 7.25 33.19
C GLU A 87 -11.77 8.10 34.33
N SER A 88 -10.97 8.44 35.36
CA SER A 88 -11.44 9.23 36.50
C SER A 88 -11.84 10.66 36.14
N LEU A 89 -11.36 11.17 35.00
CA LEU A 89 -11.73 12.46 34.44
C LEU A 89 -12.93 12.35 33.46
N GLY A 90 -13.41 11.14 33.18
CA GLY A 90 -14.51 10.88 32.27
C GLY A 90 -14.15 11.11 30.80
N LEU A 91 -12.87 11.06 30.41
CA LEU A 91 -12.44 11.29 29.04
C LEU A 91 -13.00 10.23 28.08
N ASP A 92 -13.12 8.99 28.56
CA ASP A 92 -13.75 7.85 27.90
C ASP A 92 -15.27 8.00 27.71
N THR A 93 -15.91 8.91 28.47
CA THR A 93 -17.36 9.17 28.37
C THR A 93 -17.73 10.23 27.34
N THR A 94 -16.74 10.93 26.79
CA THR A 94 -16.95 11.98 25.80
C THR A 94 -17.48 11.41 24.48
N GLU A 95 -18.26 12.21 23.75
CA GLU A 95 -18.81 11.78 22.45
C GLU A 95 -17.70 11.48 21.44
N ALA A 96 -16.71 12.38 21.30
CA ALA A 96 -15.57 12.19 20.40
C ALA A 96 -14.80 10.90 20.67
N PHE A 97 -14.53 10.58 21.95
CA PHE A 97 -13.83 9.35 22.31
C PHE A 97 -14.65 8.11 21.95
N ARG A 98 -15.96 8.11 22.25
CA ARG A 98 -16.85 6.98 21.94
C ARG A 98 -17.00 6.77 20.43
N GLU A 99 -17.10 7.84 19.65
CA GLU A 99 -17.17 7.75 18.19
C GLU A 99 -15.89 7.19 17.58
N GLU A 100 -14.73 7.66 18.04
CA GLU A 100 -13.44 7.16 17.56
C GLU A 100 -13.25 5.68 17.93
N LEU A 101 -13.54 5.28 19.18
CA LEU A 101 -13.48 3.89 19.60
C LEU A 101 -14.47 3.00 18.82
N ALA A 102 -15.69 3.48 18.58
CA ALA A 102 -16.67 2.77 17.76
C ALA A 102 -16.18 2.57 16.32
N GLY A 103 -15.42 3.52 15.78
CA GLY A 103 -14.74 3.40 14.48
C GLY A 103 -13.74 2.24 14.46
N TYR A 104 -12.81 2.19 15.41
CA TYR A 104 -11.84 1.09 15.52
C TYR A 104 -12.52 -0.27 15.74
N ARG A 105 -13.56 -0.28 16.58
CA ARG A 105 -14.38 -1.46 16.85
C ARG A 105 -15.00 -2.02 15.59
N LYS A 106 -15.66 -1.18 14.80
CA LYS A 106 -16.35 -1.58 13.55
C LYS A 106 -15.41 -2.21 12.53
N VAL A 107 -14.24 -1.59 12.31
CA VAL A 107 -13.23 -2.12 11.37
C VAL A 107 -12.67 -3.44 11.87
N SER A 108 -12.35 -3.52 13.16
CA SER A 108 -11.77 -4.72 13.77
C SER A 108 -12.74 -5.90 13.72
N ALA A 109 -14.03 -5.67 14.04
CA ALA A 109 -15.06 -6.69 14.12
C ALA A 109 -15.19 -7.51 12.82
N GLN A 110 -15.01 -6.88 11.66
CA GLN A 110 -15.10 -7.56 10.36
C GLN A 110 -14.15 -8.77 10.25
N SER A 111 -12.94 -8.65 10.80
CA SER A 111 -11.95 -9.74 10.77
C SER A 111 -12.26 -10.91 11.72
N PHE A 112 -13.10 -10.67 12.73
CA PHE A 112 -13.54 -11.67 13.72
C PHE A 112 -14.87 -12.32 13.33
N ILE A 113 -15.73 -11.61 12.59
CA ILE A 113 -16.99 -12.15 12.08
C ILE A 113 -16.74 -13.08 10.88
N THR A 114 -15.74 -12.79 10.05
CA THR A 114 -15.43 -13.62 8.87
C THR A 114 -14.98 -15.04 9.23
N ASP A 115 -15.39 -16.01 8.42
CA ASP A 115 -14.94 -17.40 8.60
C ASP A 115 -13.60 -17.63 7.91
N LYS A 116 -12.52 -17.47 8.68
CA LYS A 116 -11.15 -17.68 8.21
C LYS A 116 -10.93 -19.12 7.73
N ASN A 117 -11.55 -20.11 8.37
CA ASN A 117 -11.37 -21.51 8.01
C ASN A 117 -11.99 -21.83 6.65
N VAL A 118 -13.20 -21.34 6.38
CA VAL A 118 -13.85 -21.47 5.07
C VAL A 118 -13.06 -20.73 4.00
N THR A 119 -12.57 -19.53 4.31
CA THR A 119 -11.72 -18.76 3.38
C THR A 119 -10.45 -19.53 3.03
N GLU A 120 -9.70 -20.03 4.03
CA GLU A 120 -8.49 -20.82 3.79
C GLU A 120 -8.77 -22.13 3.04
N ALA A 121 -9.90 -22.79 3.30
CA ALA A 121 -10.30 -23.98 2.56
C ALA A 121 -10.53 -23.67 1.07
N LEU A 122 -11.19 -22.55 0.76
CA LEU A 122 -11.41 -22.08 -0.62
C LEU A 122 -10.11 -21.66 -1.30
N VAL A 123 -9.16 -21.07 -0.57
CA VAL A 123 -7.83 -20.70 -1.08
C VAL A 123 -7.03 -21.94 -1.43
N LYS A 124 -7.02 -22.95 -0.55
CA LYS A 124 -6.39 -24.25 -0.81
C LYS A 124 -7.05 -24.95 -2.00
N GLU A 125 -8.38 -24.96 -2.06
CA GLU A 125 -9.10 -25.54 -3.19
C GLU A 125 -8.72 -24.86 -4.51
N ALA A 126 -8.70 -23.52 -4.55
CA ALA A 126 -8.30 -22.78 -5.73
C ALA A 126 -6.86 -23.13 -6.16
N TYR A 127 -5.93 -23.25 -5.19
CA TYR A 127 -4.57 -23.68 -5.47
C TYR A 127 -4.50 -25.10 -6.03
N GLU A 128 -5.22 -26.06 -5.43
CA GLU A 128 -5.27 -27.43 -5.92
C GLU A 128 -5.84 -27.51 -7.34
N ARG A 129 -6.90 -26.74 -7.63
CA ARG A 129 -7.46 -26.64 -8.99
C ARG A 129 -6.47 -26.04 -9.97
N MET A 130 -5.62 -25.09 -9.56
CA MET A 130 -4.58 -24.52 -10.44
C MET A 130 -3.49 -25.51 -10.87
N LYS A 131 -3.37 -26.66 -10.19
CA LYS A 131 -2.46 -27.75 -10.58
C LYS A 131 -2.97 -28.56 -11.77
N GLU A 132 -4.25 -28.44 -12.11
CA GLU A 132 -4.88 -29.08 -13.26
C GLU A 132 -5.46 -28.02 -14.21
N GLU A 133 -5.47 -28.33 -15.50
CA GLU A 133 -6.11 -27.54 -16.53
C GLU A 133 -7.20 -28.38 -17.18
N ILE A 134 -8.32 -27.75 -17.48
CA ILE A 134 -9.51 -28.40 -18.03
C ILE A 134 -9.77 -27.86 -19.43
N ASN A 135 -9.97 -28.75 -20.40
CA ASN A 135 -10.55 -28.41 -21.68
C ASN A 135 -12.04 -28.73 -21.64
N ALA A 136 -12.91 -27.74 -21.89
CA ALA A 136 -14.35 -27.96 -21.88
C ALA A 136 -15.08 -27.29 -23.04
N SER A 137 -16.30 -27.78 -23.27
CA SER A 137 -17.31 -27.11 -24.07
C SER A 137 -18.53 -26.82 -23.20
N HIS A 138 -19.28 -25.76 -23.49
CA HIS A 138 -20.49 -25.41 -22.74
C HIS A 138 -21.67 -24.98 -23.61
N ILE A 139 -22.88 -25.14 -23.06
CA ILE A 139 -24.13 -24.56 -23.56
C ILE A 139 -24.70 -23.69 -22.44
N LEU A 140 -24.90 -22.40 -22.71
CA LEU A 140 -25.56 -21.47 -21.78
C LEU A 140 -27.02 -21.30 -22.17
N LEU A 141 -27.95 -21.60 -21.26
CA LEU A 141 -29.33 -21.13 -21.34
C LEU A 141 -29.50 -19.95 -20.39
N GLU A 142 -29.74 -18.76 -20.95
CA GLU A 142 -29.79 -17.52 -20.19
C GLU A 142 -30.99 -17.46 -19.24
N VAL A 143 -30.71 -17.10 -17.99
CA VAL A 143 -31.72 -16.82 -16.95
C VAL A 143 -31.16 -15.77 -16.01
N ALA A 144 -31.84 -14.64 -15.86
CA ALA A 144 -31.44 -13.59 -14.94
C ALA A 144 -31.33 -14.12 -13.50
N SER A 145 -30.35 -13.65 -12.72
CA SER A 145 -30.11 -14.13 -11.34
C SER A 145 -31.33 -14.00 -10.41
N ASN A 146 -32.21 -13.06 -10.71
CA ASN A 146 -33.44 -12.70 -9.98
C ASN A 146 -34.73 -13.11 -10.73
N ALA A 147 -34.62 -14.08 -11.64
CA ALA A 147 -35.78 -14.62 -12.35
C ALA A 147 -36.76 -15.30 -11.37
N SER A 148 -38.02 -15.37 -11.79
CA SER A 148 -39.05 -16.08 -11.00
C SER A 148 -38.69 -17.57 -10.83
N PRO A 149 -39.20 -18.25 -9.79
CA PRO A 149 -39.06 -19.70 -9.66
C PRO A 149 -39.57 -20.45 -10.89
N ASP A 150 -40.68 -20.02 -11.47
CA ASP A 150 -41.28 -20.64 -12.66
C ASP A 150 -40.39 -20.49 -13.90
N ASP A 151 -39.83 -19.29 -14.14
CA ASP A 151 -38.89 -19.07 -15.24
C ASP A 151 -37.61 -19.90 -15.07
N THR A 152 -37.10 -19.93 -13.83
CA THR A 152 -35.91 -20.69 -13.47
C THR A 152 -36.14 -22.19 -13.68
N LEU A 153 -37.30 -22.72 -13.28
CA LEU A 153 -37.67 -24.12 -13.46
C LEU A 153 -37.87 -24.48 -14.94
N ARG A 154 -38.53 -23.62 -15.71
CA ARG A 154 -38.72 -23.80 -17.15
C ARG A 154 -37.39 -23.96 -17.89
N VAL A 155 -36.43 -23.07 -17.63
CA VAL A 155 -35.12 -23.12 -18.29
C VAL A 155 -34.26 -24.27 -17.77
N TYR A 156 -34.37 -24.63 -16.49
CA TYR A 156 -33.75 -25.85 -15.96
C TYR A 156 -34.23 -27.12 -16.70
N ASN A 157 -35.55 -27.27 -16.87
CA ASN A 157 -36.13 -28.41 -17.59
C ASN A 157 -35.69 -28.45 -19.06
N GLN A 158 -35.55 -27.29 -19.70
CA GLN A 158 -34.96 -27.20 -21.03
C GLN A 158 -33.50 -27.68 -21.05
N ALA A 159 -32.68 -27.28 -20.06
CA ALA A 159 -31.30 -27.76 -19.95
C ALA A 159 -31.24 -29.28 -19.75
N ILE A 160 -32.15 -29.86 -18.94
CA ILE A 160 -32.25 -31.31 -18.75
C ILE A 160 -32.58 -32.01 -20.08
N SER A 161 -33.56 -31.51 -20.84
CA SER A 161 -33.92 -32.10 -22.13
C SER A 161 -32.76 -32.08 -23.13
N ILE A 162 -32.01 -30.98 -23.21
CA ILE A 162 -30.80 -30.90 -24.06
C ILE A 162 -29.74 -31.89 -23.60
N ARG A 163 -29.50 -32.01 -22.29
CA ARG A 163 -28.57 -32.99 -21.74
C ARG A 163 -28.94 -34.42 -22.11
N GLU A 164 -30.22 -34.79 -21.99
CA GLU A 164 -30.69 -36.13 -22.36
C GLU A 164 -30.48 -36.44 -23.83
N ARG A 165 -30.68 -35.46 -24.72
CA ARG A 165 -30.40 -35.59 -26.16
C ARG A 165 -28.92 -35.86 -26.42
N ILE A 166 -28.02 -35.15 -25.74
CA ILE A 166 -26.57 -35.36 -25.82
C ILE A 166 -26.21 -36.77 -25.34
N LEU A 167 -26.78 -37.21 -24.22
CA LEU A 167 -26.54 -38.56 -23.69
C LEU A 167 -27.08 -39.68 -24.60
N LYS A 168 -28.10 -39.39 -25.43
CA LYS A 168 -28.62 -40.30 -26.46
C LYS A 168 -27.79 -40.29 -27.76
N GLY A 169 -26.70 -39.53 -27.82
CA GLY A 169 -25.75 -39.51 -28.93
C GLY A 169 -25.91 -38.33 -29.91
N GLU A 170 -26.78 -37.37 -29.63
CA GLU A 170 -26.85 -36.15 -30.45
C GLU A 170 -25.60 -35.28 -30.25
N SER A 171 -25.15 -34.61 -31.33
CA SER A 171 -23.93 -33.80 -31.29
C SER A 171 -24.07 -32.62 -30.32
N PHE A 172 -23.18 -32.55 -29.34
CA PHE A 172 -23.05 -31.39 -28.45
C PHE A 172 -22.83 -30.10 -29.24
N GLU A 173 -22.02 -30.17 -30.30
CA GLU A 173 -21.64 -29.01 -31.11
C GLU A 173 -22.86 -28.36 -31.77
N GLU A 174 -23.72 -29.18 -32.37
CA GLU A 174 -24.93 -28.72 -33.06
C GLU A 174 -25.95 -28.18 -32.06
N LEU A 175 -26.11 -28.85 -30.92
CA LEU A 175 -26.97 -28.36 -29.83
C LEU A 175 -26.45 -27.06 -29.22
N ALA A 176 -25.13 -26.88 -29.12
CA ALA A 176 -24.53 -25.63 -28.68
C ALA A 176 -24.80 -24.50 -29.67
N LYS A 177 -24.62 -24.74 -30.98
CA LYS A 177 -24.96 -23.75 -32.02
C LYS A 177 -26.43 -23.37 -32.01
N GLN A 178 -27.31 -24.34 -31.78
CA GLN A 178 -28.76 -24.14 -31.80
C GLN A 178 -29.29 -23.43 -30.54
N PHE A 179 -28.82 -23.82 -29.36
CA PHE A 179 -29.46 -23.43 -28.09
C PHE A 179 -28.65 -22.48 -27.22
N SER A 180 -27.32 -22.41 -27.38
CA SER A 180 -26.50 -21.58 -26.51
C SER A 180 -26.81 -20.10 -26.72
N LYS A 181 -26.94 -19.38 -25.60
CA LYS A 181 -27.10 -17.92 -25.54
C LYS A 181 -25.78 -17.18 -25.32
N ASP A 182 -24.70 -17.92 -25.09
CA ASP A 182 -23.36 -17.34 -25.20
C ASP A 182 -22.99 -17.17 -26.70
N PRO A 183 -22.78 -15.94 -27.19
CA PRO A 183 -22.49 -15.68 -28.60
C PRO A 183 -21.23 -16.39 -29.13
N TYR A 184 -20.24 -16.62 -28.27
CA TYR A 184 -19.01 -17.31 -28.67
C TYR A 184 -19.25 -18.81 -28.81
N ALA A 185 -19.81 -19.43 -27.76
CA ALA A 185 -20.24 -20.84 -27.77
C ALA A 185 -21.20 -21.17 -28.92
N ALA A 186 -22.18 -20.31 -29.19
CA ALA A 186 -23.15 -20.52 -30.27
C ALA A 186 -22.50 -20.53 -31.66
N ARG A 187 -21.34 -19.89 -31.85
CA ARG A 187 -20.65 -19.84 -33.14
C ARG A 187 -19.62 -20.97 -33.32
N ASN A 188 -18.96 -21.38 -32.24
CA ASN A 188 -17.84 -22.33 -32.29
C ASN A 188 -18.17 -23.72 -31.73
N GLY A 189 -19.47 -24.04 -31.59
CA GLY A 189 -19.90 -25.34 -31.11
C GLY A 189 -19.71 -25.56 -29.60
N GLY A 190 -19.68 -24.47 -28.84
CA GLY A 190 -19.58 -24.50 -27.38
C GLY A 190 -18.15 -24.55 -26.86
N THR A 191 -17.13 -24.57 -27.71
CA THR A 191 -15.74 -24.82 -27.30
C THR A 191 -15.17 -23.65 -26.50
N LEU A 192 -14.68 -23.92 -25.29
CA LEU A 192 -14.02 -22.91 -24.45
C LEU A 192 -12.50 -22.97 -24.54
N GLY A 193 -11.94 -24.11 -24.95
CA GLY A 193 -10.51 -24.36 -24.88
C GLY A 193 -10.08 -24.75 -23.46
N TRP A 194 -8.79 -24.60 -23.19
CA TRP A 194 -8.19 -24.90 -21.91
C TRP A 194 -8.31 -23.73 -20.93
N PHE A 195 -8.66 -24.02 -19.68
CA PHE A 195 -8.67 -23.05 -18.60
C PHE A 195 -8.19 -23.67 -17.29
N THR A 196 -7.84 -22.83 -16.33
CA THR A 196 -7.42 -23.24 -14.96
C THR A 196 -8.28 -22.56 -13.89
N GLY A 197 -8.00 -22.85 -12.62
CA GLY A 197 -8.70 -22.26 -11.48
C GLY A 197 -8.74 -20.72 -11.52
N LEU A 198 -9.82 -20.14 -10.98
CA LEU A 198 -10.09 -18.70 -10.91
C LEU A 198 -10.36 -18.00 -12.25
N GLN A 199 -10.50 -18.75 -13.35
CA GLN A 199 -10.82 -18.19 -14.67
C GLN A 199 -12.32 -18.21 -15.00
N MET A 200 -13.06 -19.13 -14.37
CA MET A 200 -14.51 -19.28 -14.55
C MET A 200 -15.26 -18.89 -13.26
N VAL A 201 -16.55 -18.56 -13.39
CA VAL A 201 -17.41 -18.34 -12.21
C VAL A 201 -17.46 -19.60 -11.35
N TYR A 202 -17.46 -19.45 -10.04
CA TYR A 202 -17.20 -20.54 -9.12
C TYR A 202 -18.11 -21.78 -9.27
N PRO A 203 -19.45 -21.65 -9.47
CA PRO A 203 -20.30 -22.82 -9.69
C PRO A 203 -19.96 -23.57 -11.00
N PHE A 204 -19.64 -22.83 -12.07
CA PHE A 204 -19.22 -23.41 -13.35
C PHE A 204 -17.91 -24.17 -13.18
N GLU A 205 -16.91 -23.53 -12.56
CA GLU A 205 -15.62 -24.15 -12.32
C GLU A 205 -15.77 -25.43 -11.51
N THR A 206 -16.52 -25.39 -10.41
CA THR A 206 -16.75 -26.54 -9.54
C THR A 206 -17.32 -27.72 -10.32
N ALA A 207 -18.34 -27.48 -11.15
CA ALA A 207 -18.92 -28.53 -11.98
C ALA A 207 -17.95 -29.04 -13.06
N ALA A 208 -17.15 -28.17 -13.67
CA ALA A 208 -16.13 -28.59 -14.63
C ALA A 208 -15.07 -29.49 -13.99
N TYR A 209 -14.56 -29.13 -12.80
CA TYR A 209 -13.56 -29.93 -12.09
C TYR A 209 -14.14 -31.23 -11.52
N GLN A 210 -15.45 -31.30 -11.21
CA GLN A 210 -16.11 -32.52 -10.74
C GLN A 210 -16.56 -33.48 -11.86
N THR A 211 -16.80 -32.98 -13.08
CA THR A 211 -17.29 -33.78 -14.21
C THR A 211 -16.16 -34.56 -14.87
N LYS A 212 -16.27 -35.88 -15.01
CA LYS A 212 -15.19 -36.70 -15.59
C LYS A 212 -14.89 -36.33 -17.04
N LYS A 213 -13.67 -36.59 -17.50
CA LYS A 213 -13.28 -36.46 -18.92
C LYS A 213 -14.23 -37.31 -19.78
N GLY A 214 -14.79 -36.70 -20.82
CA GLY A 214 -15.78 -37.28 -21.74
C GLY A 214 -17.23 -37.05 -21.33
N ASP A 215 -17.50 -36.73 -20.06
CA ASP A 215 -18.86 -36.62 -19.52
C ASP A 215 -19.43 -35.20 -19.63
N ILE A 216 -20.76 -35.12 -19.47
CA ILE A 216 -21.54 -33.88 -19.37
C ILE A 216 -22.11 -33.69 -17.96
N SER A 217 -21.92 -32.49 -17.40
CA SER A 217 -22.41 -32.09 -16.09
C SER A 217 -23.94 -32.11 -16.03
N MET A 218 -24.50 -32.06 -14.81
CA MET A 218 -25.88 -31.61 -14.62
C MET A 218 -25.99 -30.10 -14.98
N PRO A 219 -27.20 -29.55 -15.20
CA PRO A 219 -27.37 -28.11 -15.36
C PRO A 219 -26.88 -27.35 -14.13
N VAL A 220 -25.95 -26.41 -14.34
CA VAL A 220 -25.32 -25.64 -13.27
C VAL A 220 -25.82 -24.21 -13.32
N ARG A 221 -26.38 -23.74 -12.20
CA ARG A 221 -26.83 -22.36 -12.07
C ARG A 221 -25.65 -21.41 -11.80
N THR A 222 -25.52 -20.37 -12.60
CA THR A 222 -24.61 -19.24 -12.38
C THR A 222 -25.38 -17.93 -12.47
N LYS A 223 -24.72 -16.77 -12.34
CA LYS A 223 -25.38 -15.47 -12.54
C LYS A 223 -25.90 -15.22 -13.97
N PHE A 224 -25.40 -15.98 -14.95
CA PHE A 224 -25.76 -15.84 -16.36
C PHE A 224 -26.93 -16.75 -16.79
N GLY A 225 -27.17 -17.84 -16.06
CA GLY A 225 -28.19 -18.81 -16.42
C GLY A 225 -27.85 -20.22 -15.99
N TYR A 226 -28.33 -21.20 -16.75
CA TYR A 226 -27.96 -22.60 -16.60
C TYR A 226 -26.91 -22.99 -17.64
N HIS A 227 -25.84 -23.64 -17.17
CA HIS A 227 -24.78 -24.17 -18.01
C HIS A 227 -24.82 -25.68 -18.04
N LEU A 228 -24.69 -26.25 -19.24
CA LEU A 228 -24.28 -27.64 -19.44
C LEU A 228 -22.82 -27.65 -19.85
N ILE A 229 -21.99 -28.43 -19.16
CA ILE A 229 -20.54 -28.42 -19.34
C ILE A 229 -20.10 -29.83 -19.74
N ARG A 230 -19.48 -29.96 -20.92
CA ARG A 230 -18.81 -31.18 -21.35
C ARG A 230 -17.31 -31.04 -21.14
N VAL A 231 -16.71 -31.95 -20.38
CA VAL A 231 -15.25 -31.94 -20.17
C VAL A 231 -14.61 -32.77 -21.27
N ASN A 232 -13.89 -32.11 -22.17
CA ASN A 232 -13.25 -32.77 -23.31
C ASN A 232 -11.94 -33.43 -22.90
N ASP A 233 -11.13 -32.74 -22.08
CA ASP A 233 -9.83 -33.25 -21.64
C ASP A 233 -9.33 -32.58 -20.35
N ARG A 234 -8.28 -33.16 -19.73
CA ARG A 234 -7.61 -32.70 -18.52
C ARG A 234 -6.11 -32.88 -18.65
N ARG A 235 -5.32 -31.97 -18.09
CA ARG A 235 -3.85 -32.07 -18.05
C ARG A 235 -3.27 -31.39 -16.82
N THR A 236 -2.05 -31.77 -16.43
CA THR A 236 -1.32 -31.05 -15.38
C THR A 236 -0.99 -29.63 -15.82
N SER A 237 -1.01 -28.69 -14.87
CA SER A 237 -0.68 -27.28 -15.09
C SER A 237 0.63 -27.12 -15.83
N GLN A 238 0.61 -26.34 -16.91
CA GLN A 238 1.81 -26.06 -17.70
C GLN A 238 2.59 -24.85 -17.18
N GLY A 239 2.09 -24.22 -16.11
CA GLY A 239 2.60 -22.96 -15.58
C GLY A 239 2.41 -21.81 -16.57
N ASN A 240 3.24 -20.80 -16.44
CA ASN A 240 3.33 -19.70 -17.39
C ASN A 240 4.53 -19.89 -18.33
N VAL A 241 4.43 -19.29 -19.51
CA VAL A 241 5.54 -19.15 -20.46
C VAL A 241 5.80 -17.69 -20.73
N GLN A 242 7.07 -17.33 -20.87
CA GLN A 242 7.46 -16.06 -21.47
C GLN A 242 8.04 -16.35 -22.85
N VAL A 243 7.53 -15.69 -23.87
CA VAL A 243 7.98 -15.85 -25.25
C VAL A 243 8.35 -14.50 -25.85
N ALA A 244 9.18 -14.54 -26.88
CA ALA A 244 9.33 -13.45 -27.83
C ALA A 244 8.62 -13.83 -29.13
N HIS A 245 7.89 -12.91 -29.74
CA HIS A 245 7.17 -13.18 -30.99
C HIS A 245 7.65 -12.31 -32.15
N LEU A 246 7.58 -12.88 -33.34
CA LEU A 246 7.65 -12.17 -34.61
C LEU A 246 6.27 -12.28 -35.24
N PHE A 247 5.65 -11.15 -35.52
CA PHE A 247 4.29 -11.08 -36.05
C PHE A 247 4.28 -10.44 -37.45
N VAL A 248 3.59 -11.06 -38.40
CA VAL A 248 3.28 -10.49 -39.72
C VAL A 248 1.76 -10.44 -39.86
N ARG A 249 1.21 -9.24 -40.02
CA ARG A 249 -0.22 -9.01 -39.99
C ARG A 249 -0.90 -9.55 -41.25
N VAL A 250 -2.07 -10.13 -41.06
CA VAL A 250 -2.99 -10.47 -42.15
C VAL A 250 -4.34 -9.87 -41.80
N ASP A 251 -4.87 -9.00 -42.67
CA ASP A 251 -6.21 -8.48 -42.49
C ASP A 251 -7.24 -9.61 -42.65
N PRO A 252 -8.28 -9.70 -41.81
CA PRO A 252 -9.35 -10.70 -41.99
C PRO A 252 -9.98 -10.67 -43.40
N ASN A 253 -9.99 -9.50 -44.05
CA ASN A 253 -10.53 -9.31 -45.40
C ASN A 253 -9.45 -9.28 -46.50
N ALA A 254 -8.21 -9.67 -46.18
CA ALA A 254 -7.11 -9.69 -47.13
C ALA A 254 -7.40 -10.59 -48.34
N THR A 255 -7.03 -10.11 -49.51
CA THR A 255 -7.03 -10.88 -50.76
C THR A 255 -6.07 -12.06 -50.67
N ASP A 256 -6.25 -13.07 -51.53
CA ASP A 256 -5.34 -14.23 -51.55
C ASP A 256 -3.89 -13.83 -51.87
N SER A 257 -3.71 -12.77 -52.66
CA SER A 257 -2.40 -12.18 -52.95
C SER A 257 -1.74 -11.58 -51.70
N GLU A 258 -2.50 -10.84 -50.88
CA GLU A 258 -1.99 -10.26 -49.63
C GLU A 258 -1.70 -11.34 -48.58
N LYS A 259 -2.55 -12.38 -48.48
CA LYS A 259 -2.30 -13.54 -47.62
C LYS A 259 -1.03 -14.28 -48.04
N MET A 260 -0.82 -14.45 -49.35
CA MET A 260 0.40 -15.05 -49.89
C MET A 260 1.62 -14.19 -49.57
N THR A 261 1.52 -12.87 -49.72
CA THR A 261 2.62 -11.93 -49.42
C THR A 261 3.04 -12.01 -47.96
N ALA A 262 2.08 -12.02 -47.03
CA ALA A 262 2.35 -12.18 -45.60
C ALA A 262 2.99 -13.54 -45.28
N LYS A 263 2.54 -14.61 -45.96
CA LYS A 263 3.12 -15.94 -45.83
C LYS A 263 4.57 -15.97 -46.32
N THR A 264 4.86 -15.43 -47.50
CA THR A 264 6.23 -15.34 -48.02
C THR A 264 7.14 -14.57 -47.07
N LYS A 265 6.64 -13.47 -46.49
CA LYS A 265 7.40 -12.64 -45.55
C LYS A 265 7.75 -13.39 -44.25
N ILE A 266 6.81 -14.16 -43.69
CA ILE A 266 7.12 -14.95 -42.48
C ILE A 266 8.06 -16.12 -42.79
N GLU A 267 7.95 -16.73 -43.98
CA GLU A 267 8.85 -17.80 -44.43
C GLU A 267 10.27 -17.28 -44.67
N GLU A 268 10.43 -16.08 -45.23
CA GLU A 268 11.73 -15.41 -45.36
C GLU A 268 12.36 -15.14 -43.98
N ALA A 269 11.58 -14.58 -43.05
CA ALA A 269 12.02 -14.37 -41.67
C ALA A 269 12.45 -15.68 -41.00
N TYR A 270 11.71 -16.78 -41.23
CA TYR A 270 12.07 -18.10 -40.74
C TYR A 270 13.37 -18.62 -41.36
N GLY A 271 13.59 -18.38 -42.65
CA GLY A 271 14.83 -18.71 -43.36
C GLY A 271 16.06 -17.97 -42.80
N GLU A 272 15.92 -16.71 -42.37
CA GLU A 272 16.97 -15.97 -41.65
C GLU A 272 17.31 -16.64 -40.31
N LEU A 273 16.30 -17.05 -39.55
CA LEU A 273 16.50 -17.77 -38.28
C LEU A 273 17.22 -19.10 -38.49
N GLN A 274 16.83 -19.87 -39.52
CA GLN A 274 17.49 -21.14 -39.86
C GLN A 274 18.97 -20.97 -40.28
N ARG A 275 19.33 -19.80 -40.81
CA ARG A 275 20.72 -19.41 -41.11
C ARG A 275 21.52 -18.93 -39.90
N GLY A 276 20.91 -18.90 -38.71
CA GLY A 276 21.57 -18.55 -37.46
C GLY A 276 21.53 -17.05 -37.12
N VAL A 277 20.72 -16.25 -37.82
CA VAL A 277 20.54 -14.83 -37.47
C VAL A 277 19.83 -14.73 -36.11
N PRO A 278 20.31 -13.88 -35.17
CA PRO A 278 19.66 -13.73 -33.87
C PRO A 278 18.20 -13.32 -33.98
N PHE A 279 17.33 -13.96 -33.18
CA PHE A 279 15.88 -13.77 -33.24
C PHE A 279 15.47 -12.30 -33.10
N GLU A 280 16.13 -11.56 -32.22
CA GLU A 280 15.86 -10.16 -31.96
C GLU A 280 16.19 -9.27 -33.17
N ALA A 281 17.18 -9.64 -33.98
CA ALA A 281 17.50 -8.96 -35.23
C ALA A 281 16.44 -9.24 -36.30
N VAL A 282 16.01 -10.50 -36.42
CA VAL A 282 14.92 -10.88 -37.34
C VAL A 282 13.61 -10.19 -36.96
N VAL A 283 13.28 -10.11 -35.66
CA VAL A 283 12.11 -9.35 -35.18
C VAL A 283 12.22 -7.87 -35.55
N LYS A 284 13.38 -7.23 -35.33
CA LYS A 284 13.59 -5.81 -35.70
C LYS A 284 13.43 -5.56 -37.19
N GLN A 285 13.76 -6.53 -38.03
CA GLN A 285 13.63 -6.40 -39.48
C GLN A 285 12.20 -6.71 -39.95
N PHE A 286 11.64 -7.86 -39.57
CA PHE A 286 10.44 -8.42 -40.20
C PHE A 286 9.15 -8.20 -39.41
N SER A 287 9.22 -8.07 -38.07
CA SER A 287 8.00 -7.98 -37.26
C SER A 287 7.22 -6.69 -37.52
N GLU A 288 5.90 -6.79 -37.50
CA GLU A 288 4.95 -5.71 -37.68
C GLU A 288 4.25 -5.33 -36.37
N ASP A 289 4.52 -6.04 -35.27
CA ASP A 289 4.08 -5.63 -33.94
C ASP A 289 4.99 -4.53 -33.37
N ALA A 290 4.57 -3.27 -33.55
CA ALA A 290 5.31 -2.11 -33.06
C ALA A 290 5.52 -2.12 -31.53
N SER A 291 4.65 -2.77 -30.75
CA SER A 291 4.69 -2.73 -29.28
C SER A 291 5.83 -3.55 -28.68
N THR A 292 6.17 -4.67 -29.31
CA THR A 292 7.23 -5.58 -28.84
C THR A 292 8.48 -5.56 -29.71
N LYS A 293 8.41 -5.05 -30.95
CA LYS A 293 9.51 -5.04 -31.92
C LYS A 293 10.80 -4.39 -31.40
N SER A 294 10.69 -3.27 -30.69
CA SER A 294 11.84 -2.58 -30.10
C SER A 294 12.50 -3.38 -28.96
N ALA A 295 11.71 -4.20 -28.26
CA ALA A 295 12.14 -5.11 -27.20
C ALA A 295 12.47 -6.53 -27.71
N GLY A 296 12.77 -6.69 -29.01
CA GLY A 296 13.12 -7.99 -29.59
C GLY A 296 11.97 -8.99 -29.61
N GLY A 297 10.72 -8.52 -29.53
CA GLY A 297 9.51 -9.33 -29.60
C GLY A 297 9.06 -9.87 -28.24
N VAL A 298 9.79 -9.60 -27.16
CA VAL A 298 9.52 -10.17 -25.82
C VAL A 298 8.16 -9.70 -25.28
N MET A 299 7.35 -10.66 -24.85
CA MET A 299 6.03 -10.45 -24.27
C MET A 299 6.05 -10.65 -22.75
N GLN A 300 5.00 -10.19 -22.07
CA GLN A 300 4.75 -10.53 -20.66
C GLN A 300 4.44 -12.04 -20.52
N PRO A 301 4.82 -12.69 -19.41
CA PRO A 301 4.48 -14.08 -19.19
C PRO A 301 2.96 -14.30 -19.18
N PHE A 302 2.52 -15.39 -19.79
CA PHE A 302 1.11 -15.78 -19.80
C PHE A 302 0.95 -17.27 -19.53
N GLY A 303 -0.20 -17.64 -18.97
CA GLY A 303 -0.61 -19.02 -18.73
C GLY A 303 -1.75 -19.41 -19.65
N THR A 304 -2.25 -20.62 -19.45
CA THR A 304 -3.40 -21.21 -20.16
C THR A 304 -4.65 -20.31 -20.15
N GLY A 305 -5.33 -20.18 -21.29
CA GLY A 305 -6.57 -19.42 -21.46
C GLY A 305 -6.37 -17.90 -21.51
N LYS A 306 -5.15 -17.41 -21.77
CA LYS A 306 -4.81 -15.98 -21.88
C LYS A 306 -4.49 -15.52 -23.30
N MET A 307 -4.16 -16.45 -24.21
CA MET A 307 -3.89 -16.17 -25.62
C MET A 307 -4.82 -17.00 -26.53
N LEU A 308 -4.78 -16.74 -27.83
CA LEU A 308 -5.54 -17.53 -28.81
C LEU A 308 -5.04 -18.98 -28.87
N PRO A 309 -5.91 -19.98 -29.09
CA PRO A 309 -5.52 -21.39 -29.01
C PRO A 309 -4.30 -21.77 -29.88
N PRO A 310 -4.21 -21.38 -31.18
CA PRO A 310 -3.03 -21.72 -31.99
C PRO A 310 -1.73 -21.10 -31.46
N PHE A 311 -1.82 -19.93 -30.81
CA PHE A 311 -0.69 -19.24 -30.22
C PHE A 311 -0.25 -19.91 -28.92
N GLU A 312 -1.20 -20.28 -28.06
CA GLU A 312 -0.90 -21.03 -26.83
C GLU A 312 -0.29 -22.38 -27.16
N GLU A 313 -0.87 -23.15 -28.09
CA GLU A 313 -0.35 -24.44 -28.52
C GLU A 313 1.11 -24.35 -28.99
N ALA A 314 1.42 -23.37 -29.84
CA ALA A 314 2.78 -23.12 -30.29
C ALA A 314 3.72 -22.74 -29.12
N ALA A 315 3.29 -21.86 -28.21
CA ALA A 315 4.09 -21.42 -27.08
C ALA A 315 4.39 -22.57 -26.09
N PHE A 316 3.37 -23.35 -25.73
CA PHE A 316 3.49 -24.46 -24.78
C PHE A 316 4.12 -25.73 -25.39
N ALA A 317 4.19 -25.84 -26.71
CA ALA A 317 4.96 -26.88 -27.40
C ALA A 317 6.48 -26.70 -27.23
N LEU A 318 6.98 -25.46 -27.14
CA LEU A 318 8.42 -25.18 -27.00
C LEU A 318 8.95 -25.63 -25.63
N LYS A 319 9.84 -26.63 -25.57
CA LYS A 319 10.37 -27.16 -24.30
C LYS A 319 11.73 -26.61 -23.89
N LYS A 320 12.57 -26.22 -24.86
CA LYS A 320 13.94 -25.74 -24.64
C LYS A 320 14.01 -24.22 -24.76
N GLU A 321 14.65 -23.57 -23.79
CA GLU A 321 14.87 -22.12 -23.86
C GLU A 321 15.63 -21.74 -25.13
N ASN A 322 15.26 -20.59 -25.70
CA ASN A 322 15.73 -20.08 -26.98
C ASN A 322 15.32 -20.88 -28.22
N ALA A 323 14.62 -22.02 -28.08
CA ALA A 323 14.01 -22.68 -29.23
C ALA A 323 12.87 -21.82 -29.78
N TYR A 324 12.68 -21.87 -31.11
CA TYR A 324 11.61 -21.17 -31.79
C TYR A 324 10.71 -22.11 -32.60
N SER A 325 9.45 -21.71 -32.78
CA SER A 325 8.45 -22.47 -33.53
C SER A 325 8.69 -22.38 -35.04
N ALA A 326 8.07 -23.28 -35.81
CA ALA A 326 7.82 -23.00 -37.22
C ALA A 326 6.81 -21.84 -37.36
N PRO A 327 6.70 -21.18 -38.53
CA PRO A 327 5.63 -20.23 -38.80
C PRO A 327 4.26 -20.87 -38.62
N PHE A 328 3.37 -20.22 -37.87
CA PHE A 328 1.99 -20.65 -37.71
C PHE A 328 1.04 -19.46 -37.81
N GLN A 329 -0.22 -19.72 -38.13
CA GLN A 329 -1.21 -18.68 -38.40
C GLN A 329 -2.25 -18.58 -37.28
N THR A 330 -2.62 -17.35 -36.95
CA THR A 330 -3.79 -16.99 -36.15
C THR A 330 -4.76 -16.15 -36.99
N GLN A 331 -5.94 -15.84 -36.46
CA GLN A 331 -6.88 -14.94 -37.14
C GLN A 331 -6.33 -13.53 -37.44
N TYR A 332 -5.22 -13.12 -36.79
CA TYR A 332 -4.60 -11.80 -36.98
C TYR A 332 -3.41 -11.81 -37.94
N GLY A 333 -2.93 -12.99 -38.33
CA GLY A 333 -1.74 -13.14 -39.16
C GLY A 333 -0.80 -14.24 -38.70
N TRP A 334 0.41 -14.19 -39.22
CA TRP A 334 1.45 -15.19 -39.05
C TRP A 334 2.39 -14.85 -37.90
N HIS A 335 2.83 -15.88 -37.19
CA HIS A 335 3.65 -15.78 -36.00
C HIS A 335 4.81 -16.78 -36.03
N ILE A 336 5.93 -16.37 -35.44
CA ILE A 336 6.98 -17.27 -34.97
C ILE A 336 7.24 -16.92 -33.50
N LEU A 337 7.28 -17.93 -32.63
CA LEU A 337 7.56 -17.74 -31.21
C LEU A 337 8.92 -18.28 -30.85
N LYS A 338 9.68 -17.56 -30.03
CA LYS A 338 10.88 -18.05 -29.33
C LYS A 338 10.57 -18.16 -27.85
N LEU A 339 10.87 -19.30 -27.25
CA LEU A 339 10.74 -19.47 -25.80
C LEU A 339 11.84 -18.68 -25.10
N VAL A 340 11.45 -17.71 -24.27
CA VAL A 340 12.39 -17.00 -23.39
C VAL A 340 12.62 -17.84 -22.14
N LYS A 341 11.54 -18.18 -21.41
CA LYS A 341 11.61 -19.04 -20.22
C LYS A 341 10.27 -19.69 -19.90
N ARG A 342 10.33 -20.79 -19.15
CA ARG A 342 9.17 -21.42 -18.50
C ARG A 342 9.13 -21.02 -17.03
N ILE A 343 7.93 -20.75 -16.53
CA ILE A 343 7.69 -20.37 -15.14
C ILE A 343 6.70 -21.40 -14.59
N PRO A 344 7.13 -22.34 -13.74
CA PRO A 344 6.23 -23.35 -13.18
C PRO A 344 5.15 -22.68 -12.31
N LEU A 345 4.10 -23.43 -11.99
CA LEU A 345 3.17 -23.02 -10.94
C LEU A 345 3.96 -22.85 -9.63
N LEU A 346 3.91 -21.65 -9.07
CA LEU A 346 4.55 -21.32 -7.80
C LEU A 346 3.95 -22.11 -6.63
N ASP A 347 4.69 -22.22 -5.54
CA ASP A 347 4.20 -22.96 -4.38
C ASP A 347 3.07 -22.21 -3.63
N TYR A 348 2.35 -22.91 -2.76
CA TYR A 348 1.26 -22.30 -1.99
C TYR A 348 1.73 -21.14 -1.09
N ALA A 349 2.96 -21.20 -0.58
CA ALA A 349 3.49 -20.16 0.30
C ALA A 349 3.71 -18.84 -0.48
N GLU A 350 4.12 -18.93 -1.74
CA GLU A 350 4.34 -17.80 -2.63
C GLU A 350 3.02 -17.19 -3.14
N VAL A 351 2.02 -18.01 -3.49
CA VAL A 351 0.77 -17.51 -4.10
C VAL A 351 -0.42 -17.38 -3.15
N GLY A 352 -0.37 -17.96 -1.95
CA GLY A 352 -1.51 -18.02 -1.03
C GLY A 352 -2.09 -16.65 -0.69
N GLY A 353 -1.25 -15.63 -0.56
CA GLY A 353 -1.68 -14.24 -0.36
C GLY A 353 -2.53 -13.71 -1.52
N TYR A 354 -2.04 -13.87 -2.75
CA TYR A 354 -2.76 -13.48 -3.98
C TYR A 354 -4.09 -14.23 -4.12
N LEU A 355 -4.07 -15.55 -3.88
CA LEU A 355 -5.25 -16.39 -3.98
C LEU A 355 -6.32 -16.00 -2.95
N ARG A 356 -5.92 -15.64 -1.72
CA ARG A 356 -6.84 -15.13 -0.69
C ARG A 356 -7.54 -13.87 -1.14
N THR A 357 -6.81 -12.90 -1.70
CA THR A 357 -7.42 -11.69 -2.26
C THR A 357 -8.41 -12.03 -3.38
N LYS A 358 -8.06 -12.98 -4.27
CA LYS A 358 -8.96 -13.41 -5.34
C LYS A 358 -10.24 -14.06 -4.81
N VAL A 359 -10.13 -15.02 -3.90
CA VAL A 359 -11.27 -15.71 -3.27
C VAL A 359 -12.18 -14.74 -2.51
N GLN A 360 -11.62 -13.74 -1.84
CA GLN A 360 -12.41 -12.72 -1.13
C GLN A 360 -13.14 -11.76 -2.08
N SER A 361 -12.59 -11.54 -3.28
CA SER A 361 -13.14 -10.60 -4.27
C SER A 361 -14.11 -11.22 -5.27
N ASP A 362 -14.11 -12.54 -5.46
CA ASP A 362 -14.89 -13.23 -6.49
C ASP A 362 -16.18 -13.89 -5.94
N ASP A 363 -16.87 -14.64 -6.81
CA ASP A 363 -18.14 -15.32 -6.48
C ASP A 363 -17.98 -16.36 -5.34
N ARG A 364 -16.76 -16.83 -5.01
CA ARG A 364 -16.49 -17.76 -3.88
C ARG A 364 -16.71 -17.10 -2.53
N SER A 365 -16.56 -15.78 -2.45
CA SER A 365 -16.82 -15.03 -1.22
C SER A 365 -18.24 -15.27 -0.70
N ASN A 366 -19.21 -15.56 -1.59
CA ASN A 366 -20.59 -15.88 -1.21
C ASN A 366 -20.69 -17.17 -0.40
N VAL A 367 -19.79 -18.14 -0.61
CA VAL A 367 -19.72 -19.36 0.21
C VAL A 367 -19.31 -19.01 1.62
N SER A 368 -18.27 -18.18 1.77
CA SER A 368 -17.82 -17.70 3.08
C SER A 368 -18.91 -16.88 3.78
N LYS A 369 -19.59 -15.97 3.08
CA LYS A 369 -20.70 -15.18 3.64
C LYS A 369 -21.85 -16.07 4.10
N SER A 370 -22.23 -17.05 3.29
CA SER A 370 -23.30 -17.99 3.61
C SER A 370 -22.94 -18.88 4.81
N ALA A 371 -21.69 -19.30 4.92
CA ALA A 371 -21.19 -20.07 6.05
C ALA A 371 -21.21 -19.24 7.34
N VAL A 372 -20.72 -17.99 7.28
CA VAL A 372 -20.79 -17.03 8.39
C VAL A 372 -22.24 -16.83 8.82
N LEU A 373 -23.15 -16.51 7.90
CA LEU A 373 -24.56 -16.27 8.23
C LEU A 373 -25.21 -17.50 8.86
N ARG A 374 -24.89 -18.71 8.39
CA ARG A 374 -25.40 -19.96 8.97
C ARG A 374 -24.90 -20.16 10.40
N ARG A 375 -23.60 -19.96 10.63
CA ARG A 375 -22.98 -20.04 11.96
C ARG A 375 -23.61 -19.01 12.90
N VAL A 376 -23.65 -17.75 12.47
CA VAL A 376 -24.22 -16.63 13.23
C VAL A 376 -25.69 -16.88 13.58
N LYS A 377 -26.53 -17.33 12.64
CA LYS A 377 -27.93 -17.69 12.92
C LYS A 377 -28.04 -18.80 13.99
N GLN A 378 -27.18 -19.80 13.93
CA GLN A 378 -27.17 -20.90 14.89
C GLN A 378 -26.75 -20.42 16.29
N GLU A 379 -25.62 -19.70 16.37
CA GLU A 379 -25.09 -19.18 17.63
C GLU A 379 -26.02 -18.14 18.28
N ASN A 380 -26.67 -17.31 17.46
CA ASN A 380 -27.60 -16.27 17.92
C ASN A 380 -29.03 -16.74 18.09
N LYS A 381 -29.29 -18.05 18.01
CA LYS A 381 -30.62 -18.64 18.23
C LYS A 381 -31.70 -17.97 17.37
N TYR A 382 -31.43 -17.83 16.08
CA TYR A 382 -32.36 -17.25 15.12
C TYR A 382 -33.60 -18.13 14.95
N GLU A 383 -34.79 -17.53 15.07
CA GLU A 383 -36.07 -18.20 14.89
C GLU A 383 -36.98 -17.38 13.97
N GLU A 384 -37.55 -18.01 12.93
CA GLU A 384 -38.38 -17.37 11.92
C GLU A 384 -39.84 -17.82 12.00
N ASN A 385 -40.78 -16.87 11.88
CA ASN A 385 -42.19 -17.16 11.70
C ASN A 385 -42.52 -17.31 10.21
N LYS A 386 -42.43 -18.54 9.71
CA LYS A 386 -42.64 -18.86 8.28
C LYS A 386 -43.98 -18.38 7.73
N THR A 387 -45.04 -18.41 8.55
CA THR A 387 -46.38 -17.97 8.13
C THR A 387 -46.42 -16.46 7.92
N ALA A 388 -45.87 -15.68 8.86
CA ALA A 388 -45.80 -14.23 8.72
C ALA A 388 -44.86 -13.82 7.58
N VAL A 389 -43.74 -14.53 7.38
CA VAL A 389 -42.85 -14.33 6.24
C VAL A 389 -43.58 -14.52 4.91
N ALA A 390 -44.29 -15.64 4.74
CA ALA A 390 -45.04 -15.89 3.51
C ALA A 390 -46.07 -14.78 3.25
N ALA A 391 -46.86 -14.42 4.27
CA ALA A 391 -47.85 -13.34 4.17
C ALA A 391 -47.22 -11.96 3.87
N ALA A 392 -46.01 -11.69 4.38
CA ALA A 392 -45.29 -10.46 4.09
C ALA A 392 -44.80 -10.40 2.63
N LEU A 393 -44.29 -11.52 2.11
CA LEU A 393 -43.81 -11.63 0.73
C LEU A 393 -44.93 -11.48 -0.30
N GLU A 394 -46.15 -11.91 0.02
CA GLU A 394 -47.33 -11.76 -0.84
C GLU A 394 -47.69 -10.29 -1.12
N LYS A 395 -47.24 -9.34 -0.29
CA LYS A 395 -47.48 -7.91 -0.51
C LYS A 395 -46.55 -7.30 -1.57
N ALA A 396 -45.67 -8.10 -2.17
CA ALA A 396 -44.83 -7.67 -3.28
C ALA A 396 -45.67 -7.29 -4.51
N ASN A 397 -45.40 -6.13 -5.10
CA ASN A 397 -46.12 -5.63 -6.28
C ASN A 397 -45.17 -4.88 -7.23
N PRO A 398 -45.60 -4.54 -8.47
CA PRO A 398 -44.73 -3.91 -9.47
C PRO A 398 -44.01 -2.63 -9.02
N LEU A 399 -44.53 -1.87 -8.04
CA LEU A 399 -43.88 -0.64 -7.55
C LEU A 399 -42.49 -0.90 -6.94
N LEU A 400 -42.18 -2.12 -6.50
CA LEU A 400 -40.84 -2.50 -6.04
C LEU A 400 -39.80 -2.34 -7.16
N LYS A 401 -40.18 -2.62 -8.41
CA LYS A 401 -39.28 -2.50 -9.56
C LYS A 401 -38.89 -1.05 -9.83
N ASP A 402 -39.76 -0.11 -9.46
CA ASP A 402 -39.54 1.32 -9.62
C ASP A 402 -38.93 1.96 -8.36
N GLY A 403 -38.70 1.20 -7.29
CA GLY A 403 -38.26 1.72 -6.00
C GLY A 403 -39.30 2.61 -5.32
N LYS A 404 -40.59 2.42 -5.62
CA LYS A 404 -41.71 3.25 -5.14
C LYS A 404 -42.70 2.48 -4.26
N TRP A 405 -42.37 1.25 -3.87
CA TRP A 405 -43.24 0.43 -3.04
C TRP A 405 -43.45 1.09 -1.67
N GLN A 406 -44.67 0.97 -1.14
CA GLN A 406 -45.05 1.50 0.16
C GLN A 406 -45.67 0.39 1.01
N ALA A 407 -45.42 0.43 2.31
CA ALA A 407 -45.95 -0.53 3.25
C ALA A 407 -47.50 -0.51 3.25
N PRO A 408 -48.17 -1.66 3.09
CA PRO A 408 -49.62 -1.73 3.23
C PRO A 408 -50.07 -1.37 4.65
N ALA A 409 -51.21 -0.69 4.77
CA ALA A 409 -51.85 -0.40 6.04
C ALA A 409 -52.61 -1.62 6.61
N ASP A 410 -51.92 -2.75 6.76
CA ASP A 410 -52.45 -4.00 7.31
C ASP A 410 -52.00 -4.14 8.78
N ALA A 411 -52.75 -3.54 9.70
CA ALA A 411 -52.37 -3.48 11.11
C ALA A 411 -52.20 -4.86 11.77
N ASN A 412 -52.94 -5.87 11.30
CA ASN A 412 -52.83 -7.24 11.80
C ASN A 412 -51.49 -7.84 11.37
N LEU A 413 -51.19 -7.82 10.06
CA LEU A 413 -49.92 -8.37 9.56
C LEU A 413 -48.71 -7.59 10.09
N ASN A 414 -48.77 -6.26 10.10
CA ASN A 414 -47.66 -5.39 10.50
C ASN A 414 -47.19 -5.66 11.94
N GLY A 415 -48.10 -6.01 12.84
CA GLY A 415 -47.78 -6.34 14.24
C GLY A 415 -47.21 -7.74 14.46
N GLN A 416 -47.27 -8.64 13.47
CA GLN A 416 -46.83 -10.03 13.65
C GLN A 416 -45.31 -10.13 13.78
N LEU A 417 -44.86 -11.10 14.58
CA LEU A 417 -43.47 -11.52 14.66
C LEU A 417 -43.03 -12.05 13.29
N LEU A 418 -41.99 -11.47 12.71
CA LEU A 418 -41.36 -11.94 11.48
C LEU A 418 -40.23 -12.93 11.83
N PHE A 419 -39.28 -12.50 12.65
CA PHE A 419 -38.24 -13.35 13.23
C PHE A 419 -37.71 -12.77 14.55
N ARG A 420 -36.95 -13.58 15.30
CA ARG A 420 -36.20 -13.14 16.48
C ARG A 420 -34.75 -13.61 16.43
N ILE A 421 -33.88 -12.88 17.13
CA ILE A 421 -32.46 -13.18 17.31
C ILE A 421 -32.17 -13.03 18.80
N GLY A 422 -31.95 -14.15 19.50
CA GLY A 422 -31.88 -14.15 20.95
C GLY A 422 -33.12 -13.51 21.58
N SER A 423 -32.94 -12.40 22.29
CA SER A 423 -34.04 -11.61 22.90
C SER A 423 -34.61 -10.51 21.99
N GLN A 424 -33.96 -10.19 20.86
CA GLN A 424 -34.40 -9.15 19.94
C GLN A 424 -35.49 -9.66 19.01
N VAL A 425 -36.59 -8.92 18.91
CA VAL A 425 -37.78 -9.27 18.13
C VAL A 425 -37.93 -8.29 16.97
N TYR A 426 -38.09 -8.84 15.76
CA TYR A 426 -38.34 -8.07 14.55
C TYR A 426 -39.72 -8.43 13.99
N ARG A 427 -40.52 -7.41 13.74
CA ARG A 427 -41.90 -7.52 13.23
C ARG A 427 -41.94 -7.27 11.73
N VAL A 428 -43.09 -7.59 11.12
CA VAL A 428 -43.32 -7.32 9.70
C VAL A 428 -43.19 -5.82 9.39
N SER A 429 -43.64 -4.94 10.29
CA SER A 429 -43.47 -3.48 10.16
C SER A 429 -42.01 -3.03 10.03
N ASP A 430 -41.10 -3.69 10.74
CA ASP A 430 -39.67 -3.36 10.72
C ASP A 430 -39.06 -3.72 9.36
N PHE A 431 -39.44 -4.89 8.84
CA PHE A 431 -39.06 -5.31 7.50
C PHE A 431 -39.63 -4.39 6.41
N TYR A 432 -40.89 -3.97 6.51
CA TYR A 432 -41.46 -3.04 5.53
C TYR A 432 -40.81 -1.67 5.57
N SER A 433 -40.47 -1.16 6.75
CA SER A 433 -39.71 0.07 6.91
C SER A 433 -38.33 -0.06 6.26
N TYR A 434 -37.67 -1.21 6.45
CA TYR A 434 -36.41 -1.54 5.78
C TYR A 434 -36.56 -1.55 4.25
N VAL A 435 -37.58 -2.22 3.71
CA VAL A 435 -37.87 -2.24 2.27
C VAL A 435 -38.05 -0.83 1.72
N GLN A 436 -38.81 0.02 2.41
CA GLN A 436 -39.04 1.40 1.98
C GLN A 436 -37.74 2.23 1.92
N GLN A 437 -36.83 2.01 2.87
CA GLN A 437 -35.55 2.72 2.96
C GLN A 437 -34.49 2.21 1.98
N THR A 438 -34.54 0.92 1.63
CA THR A 438 -33.46 0.24 0.90
C THR A 438 -33.79 -0.13 -0.54
N GLN A 439 -35.07 -0.17 -0.93
CA GLN A 439 -35.49 -0.49 -2.29
C GLN A 439 -34.79 0.41 -3.32
N ARG A 440 -34.43 -0.19 -4.47
CA ARG A 440 -33.83 0.51 -5.60
C ARG A 440 -34.53 0.08 -6.89
N PRO A 441 -34.64 0.97 -7.89
CA PRO A 441 -35.17 0.59 -9.19
C PRO A 441 -34.37 -0.57 -9.80
N GLN A 442 -35.04 -1.67 -10.14
CA GLN A 442 -34.44 -2.86 -10.74
C GLN A 442 -35.33 -3.46 -11.82
N ALA A 443 -34.91 -3.27 -13.08
CA ALA A 443 -35.58 -3.86 -14.24
C ALA A 443 -35.30 -5.37 -14.33
N GLY A 444 -36.27 -6.14 -14.85
CA GLY A 444 -36.12 -7.58 -15.14
C GLY A 444 -36.40 -8.54 -13.98
N ALA A 445 -36.43 -8.07 -12.73
CA ALA A 445 -36.79 -8.90 -11.56
C ALA A 445 -38.31 -9.09 -11.44
N SER A 446 -38.78 -10.20 -10.86
CA SER A 446 -40.16 -10.27 -10.36
C SER A 446 -40.29 -9.52 -9.03
N PRO A 447 -41.45 -8.89 -8.73
CA PRO A 447 -41.65 -8.24 -7.44
C PRO A 447 -41.39 -9.18 -6.25
N GLN A 448 -41.81 -10.44 -6.37
CA GLN A 448 -41.64 -11.46 -5.34
C GLN A 448 -40.15 -11.77 -5.11
N SER A 449 -39.35 -11.91 -6.17
CA SER A 449 -37.90 -12.12 -6.04
C SER A 449 -37.21 -10.91 -5.39
N LEU A 450 -37.63 -9.68 -5.72
CA LEU A 450 -37.09 -8.47 -5.09
C LEU A 450 -37.40 -8.44 -3.60
N MET A 451 -38.66 -8.68 -3.24
CA MET A 451 -39.08 -8.69 -1.84
C MET A 451 -38.35 -9.77 -1.04
N GLN A 452 -38.18 -10.98 -1.61
CA GLN A 452 -37.41 -12.05 -0.98
C GLN A 452 -35.93 -11.67 -0.80
N SER A 453 -35.32 -11.03 -1.80
CA SER A 453 -33.94 -10.57 -1.69
C SER A 453 -33.77 -9.52 -0.59
N LEU A 454 -34.73 -8.59 -0.47
CA LEU A 454 -34.75 -7.59 0.59
C LEU A 454 -34.96 -8.24 1.96
N LEU A 455 -35.80 -9.27 2.07
CA LEU A 455 -35.99 -10.02 3.31
C LEU A 455 -34.70 -10.73 3.72
N ASN A 456 -34.03 -11.38 2.78
CA ASN A 456 -32.76 -12.05 3.04
C ASN A 456 -31.69 -11.05 3.50
N ALA A 457 -31.60 -9.89 2.86
CA ALA A 457 -30.69 -8.81 3.24
C ALA A 457 -31.02 -8.28 4.64
N PHE A 458 -32.30 -8.07 4.96
CA PHE A 458 -32.74 -7.63 6.29
C PHE A 458 -32.36 -8.65 7.37
N ILE A 459 -32.62 -9.93 7.14
CA ILE A 459 -32.25 -11.00 8.09
C ILE A 459 -30.74 -11.07 8.26
N GLU A 460 -29.96 -10.99 7.17
CA GLU A 460 -28.51 -11.01 7.20
C GLU A 460 -27.95 -9.84 8.01
N GLU A 461 -28.38 -8.62 7.67
CA GLU A 461 -27.99 -7.39 8.36
C GLU A 461 -28.27 -7.46 9.86
N LYS A 462 -29.49 -7.86 10.26
CA LYS A 462 -29.85 -7.93 11.69
C LYS A 462 -29.12 -9.04 12.45
N ASN A 463 -28.79 -10.15 11.80
CA ASN A 463 -27.95 -11.18 12.41
C ASN A 463 -26.51 -10.72 12.59
N LEU A 464 -25.94 -10.02 11.61
CA LEU A 464 -24.58 -9.50 11.69
C LEU A 464 -24.48 -8.33 12.69
N GLU A 465 -25.47 -7.44 12.76
CA GLU A 465 -25.54 -6.40 13.77
C GLU A 465 -25.62 -6.98 15.19
N TYR A 466 -26.46 -8.01 15.38
CA TYR A 466 -26.54 -8.71 16.66
C TYR A 466 -25.21 -9.39 17.03
N GLU A 467 -24.56 -10.05 16.06
CA GLU A 467 -23.25 -10.66 16.26
C GLU A 467 -22.22 -9.62 16.67
N GLU A 468 -22.16 -8.51 15.94
CA GLU A 468 -21.25 -7.42 16.20
C GLU A 468 -21.48 -6.88 17.61
N GLN A 469 -22.72 -6.63 18.04
CA GLN A 469 -23.05 -6.11 19.38
C GLN A 469 -22.65 -7.03 20.54
N HIS A 470 -22.50 -8.34 20.30
CA HIS A 470 -22.16 -9.32 21.33
C HIS A 470 -20.76 -9.89 21.17
N LEU A 471 -19.96 -9.35 20.23
CA LEU A 471 -18.68 -9.93 19.85
C LEU A 471 -17.67 -9.94 21.00
N GLU A 472 -17.61 -8.88 21.82
CA GLU A 472 -16.76 -8.81 23.01
C GLU A 472 -17.14 -9.84 24.09
N ALA A 473 -18.43 -10.21 24.17
CA ALA A 473 -18.89 -11.23 25.10
C ALA A 473 -18.59 -12.65 24.60
N LYS A 474 -18.52 -12.84 23.28
CA LYS A 474 -18.30 -14.13 22.63
C LYS A 474 -16.83 -14.42 22.31
N ASN A 475 -16.01 -13.39 22.15
CA ASN A 475 -14.64 -13.48 21.68
C ASN A 475 -13.69 -12.69 22.59
N GLU A 476 -12.88 -13.42 23.36
CA GLU A 476 -11.94 -12.84 24.33
C GLU A 476 -10.87 -11.98 23.65
N ASP A 477 -10.27 -12.45 22.55
CA ASP A 477 -9.26 -11.71 21.80
C ASP A 477 -9.79 -10.37 21.27
N PHE A 478 -11.04 -10.35 20.79
CA PHE A 478 -11.69 -9.13 20.31
C PHE A 478 -11.95 -8.16 21.46
N ARG A 479 -12.49 -8.64 22.58
CA ARG A 479 -12.70 -7.82 23.79
C ARG A 479 -11.40 -7.18 24.26
N ASP A 480 -10.33 -7.98 24.35
CA ASP A 480 -9.04 -7.52 24.82
C ASP A 480 -8.41 -6.52 23.84
N LEU A 481 -8.61 -6.72 22.53
CA LEU A 481 -8.21 -5.76 21.49
C LEU A 481 -8.95 -4.41 21.60
N ILE A 482 -10.27 -4.43 21.82
CA ILE A 482 -11.04 -3.18 21.99
C ILE A 482 -10.64 -2.47 23.29
N GLN A 483 -10.38 -3.21 24.37
CA GLN A 483 -9.87 -2.64 25.61
C GLN A 483 -8.48 -2.01 25.41
N GLU A 484 -7.61 -2.63 24.60
CA GLU A 484 -6.30 -2.06 24.26
C GLU A 484 -6.43 -0.72 23.50
N TYR A 485 -7.36 -0.62 22.54
CA TYR A 485 -7.62 0.66 21.87
C TYR A 485 -8.13 1.73 22.83
N HIS A 486 -9.13 1.37 23.67
CA HIS A 486 -9.65 2.26 24.71
C HIS A 486 -8.53 2.80 25.60
N ASP A 487 -7.73 1.91 26.18
CA ASP A 487 -6.66 2.28 27.09
C ASP A 487 -5.56 3.10 26.38
N GLY A 488 -5.21 2.74 25.14
CA GLY A 488 -4.21 3.44 24.34
C GLY A 488 -4.62 4.88 24.02
N MET A 489 -5.88 5.11 23.69
CA MET A 489 -6.44 6.45 23.46
C MET A 489 -6.38 7.31 24.73
N LEU A 490 -6.83 6.77 25.87
CA LEU A 490 -6.73 7.47 27.16
C LEU A 490 -5.29 7.78 27.54
N LEU A 491 -4.40 6.81 27.36
CA LEU A 491 -2.98 6.97 27.65
C LEU A 491 -2.38 8.11 26.80
N PHE A 492 -2.65 8.13 25.50
CA PHE A 492 -2.16 9.16 24.59
C PHE A 492 -2.63 10.54 25.02
N GLN A 493 -3.94 10.71 25.24
CA GLN A 493 -4.52 11.98 25.65
C GLN A 493 -3.94 12.46 26.99
N MET A 494 -3.82 11.56 27.97
CA MET A 494 -3.28 11.92 29.28
C MET A 494 -1.79 12.25 29.24
N LEU A 495 -1.00 11.55 28.42
CA LEU A 495 0.42 11.87 28.21
C LEU A 495 0.59 13.22 27.52
N ASP A 496 -0.25 13.55 26.54
CA ASP A 496 -0.22 14.86 25.91
C ASP A 496 -0.54 15.96 26.93
N GLU A 497 -1.64 15.82 27.67
CA GLU A 497 -2.08 16.85 28.62
C GLU A 497 -1.12 17.03 29.81
N LYS A 498 -0.62 15.94 30.40
CA LYS A 498 0.16 16.00 31.64
C LYS A 498 1.67 16.10 31.43
N VAL A 499 2.17 15.65 30.28
CA VAL A 499 3.61 15.46 30.05
C VAL A 499 4.07 16.18 28.79
N GLN A 500 3.67 15.75 27.59
CA GLN A 500 4.22 16.25 26.33
C GLN A 500 3.84 17.71 26.08
N GLY A 501 2.55 18.04 26.06
CA GLY A 501 2.05 19.39 25.88
C GLY A 501 2.58 20.35 26.95
N ARG A 502 2.62 19.93 28.22
CA ARG A 502 3.22 20.73 29.31
C ARG A 502 4.71 20.94 29.12
N SER A 503 5.47 19.91 28.76
CA SER A 503 6.92 20.04 28.56
C SER A 503 7.27 21.07 27.49
N LEU A 504 6.40 21.26 26.49
CA LEU A 504 6.57 22.22 25.40
C LEU A 504 6.09 23.64 25.76
N THR A 505 4.96 23.75 26.48
CA THR A 505 4.27 25.02 26.71
C THR A 505 4.59 25.69 28.05
N ASP A 506 4.98 24.93 29.08
CA ASP A 506 5.29 25.44 30.41
C ASP A 506 6.68 26.10 30.49
N THR A 507 6.76 27.32 29.97
CA THR A 507 8.01 28.10 29.94
C THR A 507 8.54 28.44 31.34
N THR A 508 7.66 28.54 32.34
CA THR A 508 8.06 28.82 33.73
C THR A 508 8.71 27.59 34.35
N GLY A 509 8.07 26.42 34.20
CA GLY A 509 8.60 25.14 34.64
C GLY A 509 9.91 24.76 33.95
N GLN A 510 10.00 24.95 32.62
CA GLN A 510 11.25 24.77 31.86
C GLN A 510 12.39 25.61 32.45
N ARG A 511 12.13 26.89 32.77
CA ARG A 511 13.13 27.78 33.35
C ARG A 511 13.55 27.29 34.74
N GLN A 512 12.60 27.01 35.63
CA GLN A 512 12.90 26.53 36.99
C GLN A 512 13.68 25.20 36.97
N PHE A 513 13.28 24.27 36.11
CA PHE A 513 13.96 22.99 35.95
C PHE A 513 15.39 23.18 35.44
N TYR A 514 15.60 24.05 34.45
CA TYR A 514 16.93 24.41 33.98
C TYR A 514 17.79 25.03 35.09
N GLU A 515 17.24 25.97 35.88
CA GLU A 515 17.95 26.63 36.98
C GLU A 515 18.45 25.62 38.03
N GLN A 516 17.60 24.64 38.39
CA GLN A 516 17.94 23.58 39.34
C GLN A 516 18.95 22.56 38.79
N ASN A 517 19.03 22.41 37.47
CA ASN A 517 19.85 21.42 36.78
C ASN A 517 20.98 22.05 35.94
N ARG A 518 21.36 23.31 36.20
CA ARG A 518 22.36 24.06 35.42
C ARG A 518 23.67 23.29 35.19
N ASN A 519 24.08 22.50 36.17
CA ASN A 519 25.29 21.68 36.09
C ASN A 519 25.25 20.65 34.94
N LYS A 520 24.07 20.16 34.52
CA LYS A 520 23.93 19.21 33.41
C LYS A 520 24.15 19.86 32.03
N TYR A 521 23.93 21.18 31.91
CA TYR A 521 23.92 21.88 30.62
C TYR A 521 25.22 22.67 30.40
N GLN A 522 26.34 21.97 30.24
CA GLN A 522 27.64 22.61 30.01
C GLN A 522 27.93 22.84 28.52
N LEU A 523 28.52 23.98 28.21
CA LEU A 523 29.13 24.27 26.92
C LEU A 523 30.66 24.17 27.10
N PRO A 524 31.33 23.19 26.46
CA PRO A 524 32.78 23.06 26.55
C PRO A 524 33.50 24.22 25.82
N PRO A 525 34.80 24.45 26.08
CA PRO A 525 35.59 25.45 25.37
C PRO A 525 35.58 25.19 23.86
N ARG A 526 35.45 26.25 23.07
CA ARG A 526 35.45 26.19 21.60
C ARG A 526 35.98 27.47 20.98
N VAL A 527 36.42 27.40 19.73
CA VAL A 527 36.87 28.58 18.98
C VAL A 527 36.04 28.76 17.72
N LYS A 528 35.66 30.00 17.41
CA LYS A 528 35.12 30.34 16.10
C LYS A 528 36.30 30.56 15.16
N ALA A 529 36.45 29.72 14.15
CA ALA A 529 37.57 29.81 13.23
C ALA A 529 37.15 29.61 11.77
N THR A 530 37.96 30.16 10.86
CA THR A 530 37.98 29.78 9.45
C THR A 530 39.24 28.96 9.20
N VAL A 531 39.09 27.76 8.65
CA VAL A 531 40.17 26.83 8.33
C VAL A 531 40.24 26.68 6.82
N LEU A 532 41.36 27.08 6.25
CA LEU A 532 41.67 26.93 4.83
C LEU A 532 42.84 25.96 4.68
N ASP A 533 42.53 24.70 4.36
CA ASP A 533 43.49 23.61 4.24
C ASP A 533 43.83 23.36 2.77
N ALA A 534 45.07 23.65 2.37
CA ALA A 534 45.55 23.51 1.00
C ALA A 534 46.58 22.37 0.85
N ALA A 535 46.56 21.70 -0.30
CA ALA A 535 47.49 20.63 -0.63
C ALA A 535 48.95 21.10 -0.85
N SER A 536 49.19 22.40 -1.03
CA SER A 536 50.54 22.98 -1.13
C SER A 536 50.52 24.49 -0.87
N ARG A 537 51.70 25.07 -0.60
CA ARG A 537 51.84 26.52 -0.36
C ARG A 537 51.36 27.38 -1.54
N PRO A 538 51.69 27.08 -2.81
CA PRO A 538 51.20 27.86 -3.94
C PRO A 538 49.67 27.85 -4.07
N ILE A 539 49.02 26.72 -3.75
CA ILE A 539 47.57 26.61 -3.76
C ILE A 539 46.97 27.51 -2.66
N LEU A 540 47.55 27.50 -1.45
CA LEU A 540 47.11 28.36 -0.36
C LEU A 540 47.22 29.84 -0.74
N ASP A 541 48.37 30.29 -1.24
CA ASP A 541 48.59 31.70 -1.59
C ASP A 541 47.62 32.16 -2.69
N LEU A 542 47.35 31.30 -3.69
CA LEU A 542 46.36 31.58 -4.72
C LEU A 542 44.94 31.63 -4.15
N ALA A 543 44.58 30.70 -3.26
CA ALA A 543 43.28 30.67 -2.60
C ALA A 543 43.05 31.92 -1.74
N LEU A 544 44.06 32.35 -0.98
CA LEU A 544 44.00 33.58 -0.19
C LEU A 544 43.83 34.82 -1.08
N LYS A 545 44.49 34.85 -2.23
CA LYS A 545 44.31 35.92 -3.22
C LYS A 545 42.89 35.92 -3.80
N SER A 546 42.34 34.75 -4.14
CA SER A 546 40.97 34.62 -4.64
C SER A 546 39.91 34.97 -3.59
N LEU A 547 40.22 34.79 -2.31
CA LEU A 547 39.36 35.12 -1.17
C LEU A 547 39.65 36.49 -0.55
N ALA A 548 40.50 37.32 -1.17
CA ALA A 548 40.94 38.58 -0.58
C ALA A 548 39.87 39.68 -0.55
N LYS A 549 38.97 39.70 -1.55
CA LYS A 549 37.94 40.75 -1.70
C LYS A 549 36.62 40.15 -2.16
N LYS A 550 35.54 40.40 -1.41
CA LYS A 550 34.17 40.08 -1.81
C LYS A 550 33.60 41.14 -2.79
N PRO A 551 32.72 40.74 -3.73
CA PRO A 551 32.40 39.36 -4.09
C PRO A 551 33.57 38.69 -4.83
N TYR A 552 33.74 37.38 -4.66
CA TYR A 552 34.87 36.63 -5.20
C TYR A 552 34.67 36.30 -6.67
N ALA A 553 35.68 36.52 -7.50
CA ALA A 553 35.63 36.20 -8.93
C ALA A 553 35.61 34.68 -9.18
N LEU A 554 34.76 34.25 -10.11
CA LEU A 554 34.68 32.86 -10.56
C LEU A 554 35.45 32.67 -11.86
N SER A 555 36.23 31.58 -11.98
CA SER A 555 36.98 31.25 -13.21
C SER A 555 36.12 30.70 -14.35
N ARG A 556 34.82 30.48 -14.12
CA ARG A 556 33.88 29.97 -15.13
C ARG A 556 33.68 31.01 -16.23
N LYS A 557 34.06 30.66 -17.46
CA LYS A 557 33.84 31.50 -18.64
C LYS A 557 32.40 31.38 -19.12
N VAL A 558 31.83 32.52 -19.48
CA VAL A 558 30.55 32.63 -20.18
C VAL A 558 30.84 33.22 -21.55
N THR A 559 30.24 32.66 -22.59
CA THR A 559 30.51 33.07 -23.97
C THR A 559 29.97 34.48 -24.21
N ASP A 560 30.81 35.34 -24.78
CA ASP A 560 30.41 36.69 -25.18
C ASP A 560 29.33 36.64 -26.28
N LEU A 561 28.33 37.52 -26.19
CA LEU A 561 27.32 37.67 -27.23
C LEU A 561 27.79 38.70 -28.26
N THR A 562 27.98 38.29 -29.51
CA THR A 562 28.37 39.19 -30.60
C THR A 562 27.17 39.72 -31.36
N PHE A 563 27.23 40.96 -31.83
CA PHE A 563 26.15 41.66 -32.52
C PHE A 563 26.54 42.10 -33.94
N PRO A 564 25.59 42.08 -34.89
CA PRO A 564 25.76 42.76 -36.16
C PRO A 564 25.99 44.27 -35.96
N LYS A 565 26.63 44.90 -36.94
CA LYS A 565 26.96 46.33 -36.88
C LYS A 565 25.69 47.19 -36.71
N GLY A 566 25.73 48.12 -35.77
CA GLY A 566 24.63 49.03 -35.43
C GLY A 566 23.46 48.38 -34.67
N GLN A 567 23.48 47.05 -34.46
CA GLN A 567 22.38 46.36 -33.80
C GLN A 567 22.58 46.25 -32.29
N THR A 568 21.49 46.46 -31.56
CA THR A 568 21.44 46.43 -30.09
C THR A 568 20.40 45.47 -29.53
N LYS A 569 19.45 45.00 -30.35
CA LYS A 569 18.39 44.07 -29.94
C LYS A 569 18.89 42.62 -30.00
N LEU A 570 18.38 41.79 -29.09
CA LEU A 570 18.68 40.36 -29.06
C LEU A 570 17.93 39.61 -30.16
N THR A 571 18.65 38.78 -30.92
CA THR A 571 18.09 37.76 -31.81
C THR A 571 17.62 36.55 -30.99
N GLU A 572 16.87 35.64 -31.63
CA GLU A 572 16.42 34.41 -30.98
C GLU A 572 17.58 33.50 -30.59
N GLY A 573 18.56 33.29 -31.49
CA GLY A 573 19.76 32.53 -31.15
C GLY A 573 20.60 33.14 -30.03
N GLN A 574 20.63 34.47 -29.89
CA GLN A 574 21.29 35.12 -28.74
C GLN A 574 20.51 34.92 -27.44
N ARG A 575 19.17 34.83 -27.50
CA ARG A 575 18.35 34.46 -26.33
C ARG A 575 18.61 33.01 -25.90
N GLU A 576 18.77 32.09 -26.85
CA GLU A 576 19.17 30.71 -26.55
C GLU A 576 20.56 30.66 -25.90
N GLN A 577 21.52 31.45 -26.38
CA GLN A 577 22.86 31.55 -25.77
C GLN A 577 22.83 32.11 -24.35
N LEU A 578 21.87 32.98 -24.02
CA LEU A 578 21.67 33.50 -22.65
C LEU A 578 21.02 32.49 -21.71
N PHE A 579 20.37 31.45 -22.24
CA PHE A 579 19.67 30.47 -21.41
C PHE A 579 20.61 29.77 -20.42
N ASP A 580 21.82 29.41 -20.85
CA ASP A 580 22.81 28.79 -19.96
C ASP A 580 23.20 29.70 -18.80
N LEU A 581 23.38 31.00 -19.07
CA LEU A 581 23.66 31.99 -18.03
C LEU A 581 22.49 32.14 -17.05
N ILE A 582 21.26 32.18 -17.57
CA ILE A 582 20.04 32.21 -16.73
C ILE A 582 20.00 30.98 -15.83
N VAL A 583 20.19 29.78 -16.38
CA VAL A 583 20.19 28.53 -15.60
C VAL A 583 21.26 28.55 -14.50
N ILE A 584 22.46 29.06 -14.78
CA ILE A 584 23.53 29.21 -13.79
C ILE A 584 23.09 30.13 -12.65
N LEU A 585 22.53 31.31 -12.97
CA LEU A 585 22.14 32.30 -11.98
C LEU A 585 20.88 31.90 -11.19
N THR A 586 19.96 31.15 -11.79
CA THR A 586 18.78 30.60 -11.11
C THR A 586 19.16 29.49 -10.14
N LYS A 587 20.09 28.60 -10.52
CA LYS A 587 20.54 27.50 -9.64
C LYS A 587 21.44 27.96 -8.49
N ASN A 588 22.13 29.08 -8.65
CA ASN A 588 23.10 29.58 -7.67
C ASN A 588 22.71 30.98 -7.22
N TYR A 589 21.89 31.10 -6.18
CA TYR A 589 21.34 32.37 -5.71
C TYR A 589 22.42 33.37 -5.23
N ASP A 590 23.56 32.88 -4.74
CA ASP A 590 24.67 33.72 -4.29
C ASP A 590 25.53 34.28 -5.43
N TYR A 591 25.29 33.85 -6.67
CA TYR A 591 26.08 34.33 -7.81
C TYR A 591 25.62 35.71 -8.25
N GLN A 592 26.59 36.54 -8.61
CA GLN A 592 26.39 37.83 -9.25
C GLN A 592 27.04 37.80 -10.64
N VAL A 593 26.50 38.59 -11.58
CA VAL A 593 27.05 38.72 -12.92
C VAL A 593 27.38 40.17 -13.22
N GLU A 594 28.61 40.43 -13.61
CA GLU A 594 28.98 41.67 -14.28
C GLU A 594 28.74 41.50 -15.78
N ILE A 595 28.04 42.46 -16.37
CA ILE A 595 27.67 42.48 -17.78
C ILE A 595 28.30 43.74 -18.37
N SER A 596 29.21 43.54 -19.31
CA SER A 596 29.93 44.66 -19.93
C SER A 596 29.52 44.82 -21.39
N GLY A 597 28.98 45.99 -21.75
CA GLY A 597 28.66 46.34 -23.14
C GLY A 597 29.90 46.86 -23.87
N HIS A 598 30.02 46.52 -25.16
CA HIS A 598 31.09 46.99 -26.03
C HIS A 598 30.56 47.42 -27.42
N ALA A 599 31.21 48.42 -28.00
CA ALA A 599 30.98 48.88 -29.36
C ALA A 599 32.29 48.91 -30.16
N ASP A 600 32.20 48.60 -31.46
CA ASP A 600 33.32 48.82 -32.35
C ASP A 600 33.50 50.33 -32.63
N ALA A 601 34.75 50.75 -32.90
CA ALA A 601 35.06 52.17 -33.17
C ALA A 601 34.22 52.77 -34.33
N SER A 602 33.74 51.95 -35.27
CA SER A 602 32.91 52.39 -36.40
C SER A 602 31.41 52.46 -36.11
N GLU A 603 30.99 52.21 -34.86
CA GLU A 603 29.59 52.26 -34.43
C GLU A 603 29.26 53.55 -33.66
N ALA A 604 27.97 53.86 -33.56
CA ALA A 604 27.49 54.94 -32.71
C ALA A 604 27.76 54.62 -31.23
N ASP A 605 28.05 55.65 -30.43
CA ASP A 605 28.39 55.50 -29.00
C ASP A 605 27.24 54.86 -28.20
N SER A 606 26.00 55.00 -28.67
CA SER A 606 24.81 54.39 -28.07
C SER A 606 24.72 52.86 -28.23
N CYS A 607 25.53 52.25 -29.10
CA CYS A 607 25.42 50.81 -29.38
C CYS A 607 25.80 49.94 -28.18
N SER A 608 26.82 50.35 -27.42
CA SER A 608 27.30 49.61 -26.24
C SER A 608 26.23 49.56 -25.13
N ALA A 609 25.78 50.73 -24.67
CA ALA A 609 24.68 50.86 -23.71
C ALA A 609 23.38 50.18 -24.19
N GLY A 610 23.07 50.25 -25.49
CA GLY A 610 21.88 49.63 -26.07
C GLY A 610 21.88 48.10 -25.99
N ARG A 611 23.04 47.47 -26.25
CA ARG A 611 23.22 46.01 -26.12
C ARG A 611 23.17 45.56 -24.68
N LEU A 612 23.90 46.27 -23.81
CA LEU A 612 23.88 46.05 -22.36
C LEU A 612 22.45 46.04 -21.82
N ARG A 613 21.67 47.09 -22.14
CA ARG A 613 20.26 47.21 -21.72
C ARG A 613 19.41 46.05 -22.24
N SER A 614 19.65 45.56 -23.45
CA SER A 614 18.87 44.46 -24.03
C SER A 614 19.15 43.14 -23.32
N VAL A 615 20.41 42.86 -22.96
CA VAL A 615 20.80 41.67 -22.18
C VAL A 615 20.27 41.75 -20.74
N VAL A 616 20.42 42.88 -20.06
CA VAL A 616 19.90 43.08 -18.70
C VAL A 616 18.39 42.88 -18.65
N ASN A 617 17.65 43.46 -19.61
CA ASN A 617 16.21 43.27 -19.69
C ASN A 617 15.80 41.80 -19.88
N GLU A 618 16.55 41.04 -20.66
CA GLU A 618 16.30 39.61 -20.85
C GLU A 618 16.48 38.83 -19.55
N LEU A 619 17.58 39.07 -18.83
CA LEU A 619 17.85 38.39 -17.55
C LEU A 619 16.84 38.76 -16.46
N VAL A 620 16.43 40.03 -16.37
CA VAL A 620 15.47 40.49 -15.36
C VAL A 620 14.05 40.03 -15.70
N LYS A 621 13.57 40.28 -16.93
CA LYS A 621 12.16 40.05 -17.29
C LYS A 621 11.84 38.60 -17.60
N ARG A 622 12.74 37.88 -18.26
CA ARG A 622 12.52 36.46 -18.63
C ARG A 622 13.27 35.50 -17.73
N GLY A 623 14.48 35.86 -17.30
CA GLY A 623 15.27 35.06 -16.35
C GLY A 623 14.85 35.20 -14.89
N ASN A 624 14.00 36.18 -14.55
CA ASN A 624 13.61 36.53 -13.17
C ASN A 624 14.82 36.72 -12.23
N ILE A 625 15.93 37.25 -12.77
CA ILE A 625 17.15 37.53 -12.00
C ILE A 625 17.01 38.89 -11.32
N SER A 626 17.22 38.93 -10.00
CA SER A 626 17.14 40.17 -9.23
C SER A 626 18.16 41.21 -9.74
N PRO A 627 17.77 42.47 -9.99
CA PRO A 627 18.69 43.52 -10.42
C PRO A 627 19.89 43.74 -9.48
N THR A 628 19.74 43.46 -8.18
CA THR A 628 20.83 43.57 -7.19
C THR A 628 21.97 42.55 -7.41
N ARG A 629 21.77 41.56 -8.29
CA ARG A 629 22.75 40.55 -8.66
C ARG A 629 23.45 40.86 -9.99
N ILE A 630 23.12 41.98 -10.62
CA ILE A 630 23.65 42.38 -11.93
C ILE A 630 24.47 43.67 -11.75
N VAL A 631 25.73 43.62 -12.19
CA VAL A 631 26.60 44.80 -12.28
C VAL A 631 26.70 45.20 -13.75
N GLU A 632 26.28 46.40 -14.08
CA GLU A 632 26.29 46.92 -15.44
C GLU A 632 27.53 47.77 -15.69
N VAL A 633 28.29 47.45 -16.75
CA VAL A 633 29.49 48.21 -17.14
C VAL A 633 29.39 48.60 -18.61
N ASP A 634 29.43 49.88 -18.92
CA ASP A 634 29.52 50.36 -20.31
C ASP A 634 30.97 50.65 -20.66
N GLU A 635 31.62 49.72 -21.36
CA GLU A 635 33.02 49.87 -21.80
C GLU A 635 33.12 50.70 -23.09
N SER A 636 31.99 51.08 -23.69
CA SER A 636 31.92 51.85 -24.92
C SER A 636 32.89 51.31 -25.98
N LYS A 637 33.85 52.11 -26.43
CA LYS A 637 34.88 51.77 -27.43
C LYS A 637 36.25 51.52 -26.82
N PHE A 638 36.38 51.54 -25.49
CA PHE A 638 37.68 51.61 -24.80
C PHE A 638 38.44 50.28 -24.75
N LYS A 639 37.78 49.14 -24.99
CA LYS A 639 38.40 47.80 -24.91
C LYS A 639 38.15 46.94 -26.16
N PRO A 640 38.74 47.28 -27.33
CA PRO A 640 38.68 46.42 -28.50
C PRO A 640 39.48 45.14 -28.25
N VAL A 641 38.88 43.99 -28.56
CA VAL A 641 39.52 42.67 -28.40
C VAL A 641 40.20 42.19 -29.67
N SER A 642 39.97 42.86 -30.81
CA SER A 642 40.54 42.49 -32.09
C SER A 642 40.57 43.67 -33.05
N THR A 643 41.73 43.93 -33.65
CA THR A 643 41.90 44.97 -34.67
C THR A 643 41.60 44.47 -36.09
N THR A 644 41.64 43.15 -36.30
CA THR A 644 41.47 42.50 -37.63
C THR A 644 40.05 41.99 -37.84
N ASN A 645 39.50 41.26 -36.88
CA ASN A 645 38.09 40.86 -36.86
C ASN A 645 37.30 41.84 -35.98
N ARG A 646 36.77 42.89 -36.61
CA ARG A 646 36.03 43.96 -35.92
C ARG A 646 34.69 43.51 -35.37
N ASP A 647 34.18 42.37 -35.80
CA ASP A 647 32.91 41.82 -35.34
C ASP A 647 32.99 41.39 -33.88
N LYS A 648 34.18 40.96 -33.44
CA LYS A 648 34.45 40.63 -32.03
C LYS A 648 34.41 41.84 -31.10
N ASN A 649 34.54 43.07 -31.61
CA ASN A 649 34.44 44.26 -30.78
C ASN A 649 32.98 44.63 -30.47
N ARG A 650 32.03 44.10 -31.25
CA ARG A 650 30.60 44.37 -31.12
C ARG A 650 29.95 43.32 -30.24
N ARG A 651 30.10 43.43 -28.92
CA ARG A 651 29.72 42.34 -28.02
C ARG A 651 29.20 42.78 -26.66
N VAL A 652 28.64 41.81 -25.94
CA VAL A 652 28.42 41.87 -24.50
C VAL A 652 29.22 40.74 -23.85
N SER A 653 30.03 41.07 -22.85
CA SER A 653 30.85 40.10 -22.09
C SER A 653 30.32 39.93 -20.68
N PHE A 654 30.66 38.79 -20.05
CA PHE A 654 30.17 38.44 -18.72
C PHE A 654 31.29 37.99 -17.80
N ALA A 655 31.25 38.42 -16.54
CA ALA A 655 32.08 37.90 -15.46
C ALA A 655 31.19 37.49 -14.27
N LEU A 656 31.44 36.30 -13.72
CA LEU A 656 30.66 35.77 -12.60
C LEU A 656 31.39 35.96 -11.27
N PHE A 657 30.63 36.29 -10.24
CA PHE A 657 31.11 36.50 -8.88
C PHE A 657 30.23 35.77 -7.87
N THR A 658 30.72 35.56 -6.65
CA THR A 658 29.97 34.91 -5.54
C THR A 658 30.32 35.53 -4.19
N ASN A 659 29.39 35.49 -3.23
CA ASN A 659 29.67 35.84 -1.83
C ASN A 659 30.07 34.64 -0.98
N ALA A 660 29.94 33.42 -1.50
CA ALA A 660 30.20 32.18 -0.77
C ALA A 660 31.61 31.64 -1.06
N PRO A 661 32.50 31.53 -0.05
CA PRO A 661 33.86 30.99 -0.22
C PRO A 661 33.89 29.57 -0.81
N ILE A 662 32.86 28.76 -0.52
CA ILE A 662 32.78 27.37 -0.97
C ILE A 662 32.78 27.23 -2.50
N ASP A 663 32.25 28.22 -3.22
CA ASP A 663 32.22 28.22 -4.68
C ASP A 663 33.62 28.48 -5.27
N VAL A 664 34.43 29.29 -4.58
CA VAL A 664 35.84 29.48 -4.90
C VAL A 664 36.59 28.17 -4.68
N VAL A 665 36.33 27.48 -3.56
CA VAL A 665 36.96 26.20 -3.22
C VAL A 665 36.68 25.13 -4.28
N ARG A 666 35.46 25.05 -4.80
CA ARG A 666 35.11 24.11 -5.88
C ARG A 666 36.00 24.29 -7.12
N GLN A 667 36.43 25.52 -7.43
CA GLN A 667 37.31 25.76 -8.59
C GLN A 667 38.67 25.05 -8.42
N PHE A 668 39.25 25.12 -7.22
CA PHE A 668 40.53 24.46 -6.91
C PHE A 668 40.43 22.92 -6.94
N ASN A 669 39.23 22.39 -6.68
CA ASN A 669 38.98 20.95 -6.61
C ASN A 669 38.50 20.34 -7.94
N THR A 670 38.38 21.13 -9.02
CA THR A 670 37.85 20.65 -10.32
C THR A 670 38.72 19.55 -10.95
N GLN A 671 40.05 19.68 -10.85
CA GLN A 671 41.01 18.74 -11.45
C GLN A 671 41.40 17.60 -10.49
N LYS A 672 41.42 17.88 -9.19
CA LYS A 672 41.76 16.93 -8.14
C LYS A 672 41.01 17.30 -6.87
N ALA A 673 40.26 16.35 -6.32
CA ALA A 673 39.55 16.52 -5.06
C ALA A 673 40.54 16.85 -3.91
N ASP A 674 40.07 17.59 -2.91
CA ASP A 674 40.81 17.94 -1.69
C ASP A 674 42.10 18.75 -1.89
N ASN A 675 42.22 19.43 -3.04
CA ASN A 675 43.27 20.43 -3.27
C ASN A 675 43.13 21.61 -2.32
N LEU A 676 41.89 22.01 -2.02
CA LEU A 676 41.54 23.05 -1.06
C LEU A 676 40.29 22.63 -0.27
N ILE A 677 40.35 22.77 1.05
CA ILE A 677 39.22 22.50 1.96
C ILE A 677 38.96 23.78 2.75
N TYR A 678 37.69 24.19 2.81
CA TYR A 678 37.23 25.34 3.59
C TYR A 678 36.26 24.87 4.66
N GLN A 679 36.53 25.25 5.90
CA GLN A 679 35.61 25.05 7.01
C GLN A 679 35.50 26.36 7.80
N GLU A 680 34.30 26.74 8.18
CA GLU A 680 34.05 27.90 9.05
C GLU A 680 33.00 27.53 10.08
N GLY A 681 33.26 27.84 11.35
CA GLY A 681 32.33 27.51 12.41
C GLY A 681 32.99 27.53 13.78
N PHE A 682 32.28 26.98 14.76
CA PHE A 682 32.84 26.71 16.08
C PHE A 682 33.47 25.33 16.11
N PHE A 683 34.68 25.24 16.65
CA PHE A 683 35.42 24.00 16.83
C PHE A 683 35.71 23.78 18.30
N GLN A 684 35.27 22.64 18.83
CA GLN A 684 35.67 22.11 20.12
C GLN A 684 36.98 21.33 19.98
N LYS A 685 37.65 21.13 21.11
CA LYS A 685 38.88 20.36 21.16
C LYS A 685 38.63 18.93 20.67
N GLY A 686 39.40 18.46 19.69
CA GLY A 686 39.28 17.14 19.08
C GLY A 686 38.45 17.11 17.78
N GLU A 687 37.72 18.18 17.44
CA GLU A 687 36.91 18.21 16.21
C GLU A 687 37.74 18.51 14.96
N ASN A 688 38.83 19.28 15.10
CA ASN A 688 39.72 19.59 13.99
C ASN A 688 41.19 19.61 14.44
N LYS A 689 41.94 18.62 13.94
CA LYS A 689 43.36 18.41 14.24
C LYS A 689 44.29 19.60 13.96
N PHE A 690 43.92 20.50 13.03
CA PHE A 690 44.71 21.69 12.69
C PHE A 690 44.38 22.86 13.60
N VAL A 691 43.10 23.02 13.97
CA VAL A 691 42.67 24.00 14.97
C VAL A 691 43.22 23.64 16.36
N ASP A 692 43.30 22.36 16.68
CA ASP A 692 43.90 21.87 17.92
C ASP A 692 45.43 22.05 17.97
N ALA A 693 46.08 22.19 16.81
CA ALA A 693 47.54 22.34 16.70
C ALA A 693 48.01 23.79 16.86
N VAL A 694 47.10 24.77 16.91
CA VAL A 694 47.42 26.19 17.08
C VAL A 694 47.03 26.70 18.47
N SER A 695 47.65 27.80 18.90
CA SER A 695 47.21 28.47 20.13
C SER A 695 45.82 29.07 19.91
N TRP A 696 44.87 28.78 20.78
CA TRP A 696 43.51 29.34 20.74
C TRP A 696 43.52 30.82 21.15
N LYS A 697 44.04 31.67 20.26
CA LYS A 697 44.11 33.14 20.38
C LYS A 697 43.64 33.74 19.06
N VAL A 698 42.89 34.84 19.16
CA VAL A 698 42.35 35.54 18.00
C VAL A 698 43.48 35.97 17.07
N GLY A 699 43.32 35.69 15.77
CA GLY A 699 44.29 35.99 14.73
C GLY A 699 44.58 34.81 13.81
N LYS A 700 45.40 35.10 12.79
CA LYS A 700 45.78 34.16 11.74
C LYS A 700 47.04 33.40 12.13
N GLN A 701 46.98 32.09 12.00
CA GLN A 701 48.10 31.18 12.20
C GLN A 701 48.18 30.23 11.00
N THR A 702 49.39 29.83 10.62
CA THR A 702 49.60 28.87 9.52
C THR A 702 50.34 27.67 10.06
N VAL A 703 49.85 26.47 9.75
CA VAL A 703 50.43 25.20 10.16
C VAL A 703 50.76 24.38 8.91
N GLU A 704 51.95 23.78 8.90
CA GLU A 704 52.36 22.84 7.88
C GLU A 704 52.49 21.45 8.50
N LYS A 705 51.68 20.50 8.04
CA LYS A 705 51.69 19.13 8.57
C LYS A 705 51.26 18.13 7.49
N SER A 706 51.99 17.02 7.40
CA SER A 706 51.70 15.93 6.44
C SER A 706 51.63 16.39 4.98
N GLY A 707 52.50 17.32 4.58
CA GLY A 707 52.56 17.86 3.22
C GLY A 707 51.45 18.85 2.86
N ARG A 708 50.61 19.24 3.81
CA ARG A 708 49.54 20.23 3.64
C ARG A 708 49.86 21.53 4.38
N VAL A 709 49.39 22.65 3.84
CA VAL A 709 49.59 23.99 4.39
C VAL A 709 48.21 24.55 4.73
N VAL A 710 47.97 24.79 6.02
CA VAL A 710 46.65 25.18 6.54
C VAL A 710 46.72 26.56 7.16
N GLN A 711 45.92 27.51 6.68
CA GLN A 711 45.69 28.78 7.36
C GLN A 711 44.46 28.67 8.27
N ILE A 712 44.64 28.95 9.55
CA ILE A 712 43.58 29.03 10.55
C ILE A 712 43.44 30.48 10.98
N ASP A 713 42.27 31.07 10.77
CA ASP A 713 41.92 32.39 11.27
C ASP A 713 40.94 32.25 12.44
N ILE A 714 41.45 32.41 13.66
CA ILE A 714 40.62 32.36 14.86
C ILE A 714 39.97 33.72 15.05
N GLN A 715 38.64 33.76 14.93
CA GLN A 715 37.83 34.96 15.04
C GLN A 715 37.41 35.24 16.49
N ALA A 716 37.14 34.18 17.27
CA ALA A 716 36.73 34.28 18.68
C ALA A 716 37.09 33.01 19.46
N VAL A 717 37.26 33.16 20.78
CA VAL A 717 37.53 32.05 21.71
C VAL A 717 36.46 32.07 22.80
N ASP A 718 35.65 31.01 22.87
CA ASP A 718 34.62 30.82 23.89
C ASP A 718 35.18 29.89 24.97
N ASN A 719 35.28 30.38 26.20
CA ASN A 719 35.65 29.55 27.35
C ASN A 719 34.49 28.63 27.78
N ALA A 720 34.81 27.58 28.53
CA ALA A 720 33.81 26.73 29.16
C ALA A 720 32.83 27.57 29.98
N ARG A 721 31.54 27.34 29.78
CA ARG A 721 30.48 27.98 30.56
C ARG A 721 29.22 27.13 30.53
N THR A 722 28.31 27.40 31.45
CA THR A 722 26.95 26.84 31.37
C THR A 722 26.26 27.39 30.10
N LYS A 723 25.61 26.51 29.35
CA LYS A 723 24.72 26.88 28.25
C LYS A 723 23.59 27.73 28.81
N THR A 724 23.22 28.81 28.14
CA THR A 724 21.99 29.54 28.47
C THR A 724 20.77 28.65 28.25
N LEU A 725 19.63 28.99 28.87
CA LEU A 725 18.37 28.28 28.66
C LEU A 725 18.02 28.15 27.16
N ASN A 726 18.25 29.20 26.37
CA ASN A 726 18.00 29.17 24.92
C ASN A 726 18.91 28.16 24.19
N GLU A 727 20.18 28.05 24.59
CA GLU A 727 21.14 27.09 24.02
C GLU A 727 20.87 25.65 24.47
N ALA A 728 20.26 25.46 25.64
CA ALA A 728 19.94 24.14 26.20
C ALA A 728 18.48 23.72 25.99
N ARG A 729 17.63 24.55 25.34
CA ARG A 729 16.17 24.42 25.37
C ARG A 729 15.65 23.04 24.97
N GLY A 730 16.18 22.44 23.90
CA GLY A 730 15.76 21.11 23.47
C GLY A 730 16.10 20.01 24.49
N GLN A 731 17.29 20.06 25.09
CA GLN A 731 17.70 19.13 26.15
C GLN A 731 16.85 19.32 27.41
N VAL A 732 16.61 20.58 27.79
CA VAL A 732 15.77 20.96 28.94
C VAL A 732 14.34 20.44 28.76
N ILE A 733 13.74 20.62 27.58
CA ILE A 733 12.37 20.13 27.31
C ILE A 733 12.30 18.60 27.49
N ASN A 734 13.25 17.85 26.93
CA ASN A 734 13.26 16.39 27.04
C ASN A 734 13.44 15.93 28.49
N ASP A 735 14.43 16.48 29.20
CA ASP A 735 14.68 16.12 30.60
C ASP A 735 13.51 16.55 31.51
N TYR A 736 12.88 17.68 31.21
CA TYR A 736 11.69 18.15 31.91
C TYR A 736 10.48 17.25 31.65
N GLN A 737 10.33 16.73 30.44
CA GLN A 737 9.29 15.75 30.10
C GLN A 737 9.44 14.48 30.95
N VAL A 738 10.65 13.93 31.06
CA VAL A 738 10.93 12.75 31.90
C VAL A 738 10.63 13.04 33.37
N TYR A 739 10.99 14.24 33.84
CA TYR A 739 10.65 14.69 35.19
C TYR A 739 9.14 14.77 35.42
N LEU A 740 8.39 15.40 34.52
CA LEU A 740 6.93 15.54 34.59
C LEU A 740 6.25 14.18 34.62
N GLU A 741 6.68 13.24 33.79
CA GLU A 741 6.11 11.90 33.77
C GLU A 741 6.35 11.16 35.08
N LYS A 742 7.59 11.23 35.61
CA LYS A 742 7.93 10.60 36.88
C LYS A 742 7.11 11.18 38.03
N ASP A 743 7.06 12.51 38.14
CA ASP A 743 6.29 13.22 39.17
C ASP A 743 4.80 12.87 39.08
N TRP A 744 4.25 12.85 37.86
CA TRP A 744 2.87 12.49 37.63
C TRP A 744 2.58 11.04 38.04
N VAL A 745 3.40 10.07 37.64
CA VAL A 745 3.23 8.67 38.05
C VAL A 745 3.33 8.49 39.57
N GLU A 746 4.24 9.19 40.24
CA GLU A 746 4.34 9.17 41.70
C GLU A 746 3.08 9.76 42.36
N SER A 747 2.48 10.80 41.77
CA SER A 747 1.20 11.35 42.23
C SER A 747 0.05 10.35 42.05
N LEU A 748 0.01 9.62 40.91
CA LEU A 748 -1.00 8.62 40.62
C LEU A 748 -0.91 7.42 41.56
N LYS A 749 0.29 6.97 41.93
CA LYS A 749 0.48 5.89 42.92
C LYS A 749 -0.07 6.24 44.29
N LYS A 750 -0.04 7.52 44.67
CA LYS A 750 -0.64 8.02 45.93
C LYS A 750 -2.17 8.08 45.82
N GLN A 751 -2.68 8.49 44.66
CA GLN A 751 -4.12 8.61 44.39
C GLN A 751 -4.80 7.24 44.23
N PHE A 752 -4.14 6.30 43.57
CA PHE A 752 -4.65 4.97 43.26
C PHE A 752 -3.71 3.90 43.85
N PRO A 753 -3.97 3.45 45.09
CA PRO A 753 -3.14 2.43 45.75
C PRO A 753 -3.07 1.15 44.93
N VAL A 754 -1.87 0.59 44.80
CA VAL A 754 -1.60 -0.65 44.06
C VAL A 754 -1.34 -1.79 45.03
N GLN A 755 -2.05 -2.91 44.89
CA GLN A 755 -1.77 -4.13 45.64
C GLN A 755 -1.56 -5.29 44.66
N VAL A 756 -0.42 -5.96 44.74
CA VAL A 756 -0.10 -7.11 43.89
C VAL A 756 -0.28 -8.39 44.68
N ASN A 757 -0.98 -9.36 44.10
CA ASN A 757 -1.10 -10.70 44.65
C ASN A 757 0.15 -11.51 44.34
N GLU A 758 1.12 -11.47 45.26
CA GLU A 758 2.40 -12.18 45.15
C GLU A 758 2.25 -13.70 44.97
N ASN A 759 1.15 -14.29 45.44
CA ASN A 759 0.91 -15.72 45.28
C ASN A 759 0.54 -16.06 43.83
N GLU A 760 -0.30 -15.25 43.18
CA GLU A 760 -0.63 -15.44 41.76
C GLU A 760 0.55 -15.07 40.87
N LEU A 761 1.28 -13.99 41.17
CA LEU A 761 2.49 -13.62 40.43
C LEU A 761 3.55 -14.75 40.44
N LYS A 762 3.70 -15.47 41.55
CA LYS A 762 4.60 -16.63 41.66
C LYS A 762 4.15 -17.85 40.86
N LYS A 763 2.87 -17.95 40.46
CA LYS A 763 2.35 -19.06 39.65
C LYS A 763 2.59 -18.86 38.16
N LEU A 764 2.91 -17.64 37.72
CA LEU A 764 3.23 -17.30 36.32
C LEU A 764 4.65 -17.74 35.91
N LYS A 765 5.22 -18.71 36.64
CA LYS A 765 6.61 -19.14 36.58
C LYS A 765 6.93 -20.12 35.47
#